data_AF-A0A229GFM8-F1
#
_entry.id   AF-A0A229GFM8-F1
#
_cell.length_a   1.000
_cell.length_b   1.000
_cell.length_c   1.000
_cell.angle_alpha   90.00
_cell.angle_beta   90.00
_cell.angle_gamma   90.00
#
_symmetry.space_group_name_H-M   'P 1'
#
loop_
_entity.id
_entity.type
_entity.pdbx_description
1 polymer ?
#
loop_
_entity_poly.entity_id
_entity_poly.type
_entity_poly.pdbx_seq_one_letter_code
_entity_poly.pdbx_strand_id
1 'polypeptide(L)'
;GGLGRFLASLAEVFVRGGAVDWASVFADSGAHRVDLPTYAFQRQRYWPSESTQAGDVTAAGLVSPEHPLLGAAVELADSEGLLFTGSLSLRSHPWLADHAVGGVVLFPGTGFLELAIRAGDQVGCDLVDELTLAAPLVVPERDAVAVQLRVGAPDPSGRRSLSVYSRPADAAEQPWLQHATGVLAHGERTADFDATVWPPTGAVVADMEGFYERFAEGGVGYGPVFQGLRAVWRAEDEVFAEVALPEQVNDAKSYGIHPALLDAALHAVSFADIPGADPESERGRLLFSLSGVSLHANGASVLRVRLAHDAAGSLTLAAADSAGAPVISVESVAIRPVSAEQLAAGNTAGHAHDSLYRLDWVAAPAVSQSADGPETVELSTDALAHLASLETVPDVVMVEVGTLGATGPVGHTEAPDGAGATHQVTARVLELVQHWAADERYADSRLVFITRGAIAARSGDTVADPRAAAVWGLLRSAQTEYPGHFLLADLEDRQQAAEVLADVIASGEPQVVVRDGVVLVGRLASVASSAGLLPPPGGVPWRLESRRKGSLDALELITEAPQEQLATGQVRMAVHAAGLNFRDVLNALDMYPGDPGLMGSEAAGVVVETGSEVTGLRVGDRVLGVVAGGFGPLAAVDQRMLVKVPDGWSFEDAAAVPVAFLTAYYGLVDLAGLSSGESVLVASGRRGVRDRE
;
A
#
# COMPACT_ATOMS: atom_id res chain seq x y z
N GLY A 1 -43.43 66.71 -22.78
CA GLY A 1 -43.87 67.09 -21.43
C GLY A 1 -45.06 66.24 -21.03
N GLY A 2 -45.17 65.89 -19.75
CA GLY A 2 -46.21 64.98 -19.21
C GLY A 2 -45.74 64.39 -17.87
N LEU A 3 -46.66 63.78 -17.10
CA LEU A 3 -46.38 63.28 -15.74
C LEU A 3 -45.21 62.27 -15.70
N GLY A 4 -45.16 61.34 -16.65
CA GLY A 4 -44.06 60.37 -16.73
C GLY A 4 -42.69 61.02 -16.98
N ARG A 5 -42.63 62.08 -17.82
CA ARG A 5 -41.38 62.82 -18.05
C ARG A 5 -40.98 63.67 -16.84
N PHE A 6 -41.96 64.20 -16.11
CA PHE A 6 -41.73 64.94 -14.87
C PHE A 6 -41.16 64.02 -13.77
N LEU A 7 -41.74 62.83 -13.57
CA LEU A 7 -41.24 61.85 -12.60
C LEU A 7 -39.84 61.33 -12.96
N ALA A 8 -39.56 61.09 -14.25
CA ALA A 8 -38.21 60.72 -14.71
C ALA A 8 -37.18 61.82 -14.40
N SER A 9 -37.55 63.09 -14.61
CA SER A 9 -36.66 64.23 -14.32
C SER A 9 -36.42 64.37 -12.81
N LEU A 10 -37.43 64.13 -11.97
CA LEU A 10 -37.28 64.09 -10.50
C LEU A 10 -36.38 62.93 -10.06
N ALA A 11 -36.51 61.75 -10.67
CA ALA A 11 -35.64 60.61 -10.39
C ALA A 11 -34.18 60.89 -10.78
N GLU A 12 -33.93 61.52 -11.93
CA GLU A 12 -32.58 61.94 -12.34
C GLU A 12 -31.95 62.93 -11.34
N VAL A 13 -32.73 63.88 -10.82
CA VAL A 13 -32.27 64.81 -9.77
C VAL A 13 -31.95 64.06 -8.47
N PHE A 14 -32.81 63.12 -8.07
CA PHE A 14 -32.61 62.33 -6.85
C PHE A 14 -31.37 61.43 -6.91
N VAL A 15 -31.15 60.73 -8.03
CA VAL A 15 -29.96 59.86 -8.23
C VAL A 15 -28.66 60.68 -8.24
N ARG A 16 -28.72 61.95 -8.65
CA ARG A 16 -27.59 62.88 -8.58
C ARG A 16 -27.43 63.58 -7.23
N GLY A 17 -28.19 63.17 -6.21
CA GLY A 17 -28.08 63.65 -4.83
C GLY A 17 -28.96 64.86 -4.49
N GLY A 18 -29.85 65.28 -5.39
CA GLY A 18 -30.85 66.31 -5.09
C GLY A 18 -31.94 65.80 -4.15
N ALA A 19 -32.38 66.62 -3.21
CA ALA A 19 -33.49 66.28 -2.33
C ALA A 19 -34.81 66.28 -3.10
N VAL A 20 -35.53 65.15 -3.06
CA VAL A 20 -36.89 65.02 -3.61
C VAL A 20 -37.79 64.49 -2.50
N ASP A 21 -38.89 65.22 -2.24
CA ASP A 21 -39.90 64.77 -1.30
C ASP A 21 -40.83 63.74 -1.98
N TRP A 22 -40.40 62.47 -1.93
CA TRP A 22 -41.18 61.36 -2.45
C TRP A 22 -42.49 61.14 -1.68
N ALA A 23 -42.60 61.60 -0.43
CA ALA A 23 -43.84 61.45 0.34
C ALA A 23 -44.98 62.26 -0.30
N SER A 24 -44.68 63.48 -0.76
CA SER A 24 -45.63 64.30 -1.51
C SER A 24 -46.01 63.69 -2.88
N VAL A 25 -45.08 62.99 -3.53
CA VAL A 25 -45.32 62.33 -4.83
C VAL A 25 -46.30 61.16 -4.70
N PHE A 26 -46.26 60.44 -3.58
CA PHE A 26 -47.08 59.26 -3.33
C PHE A 26 -48.29 59.52 -2.41
N ALA A 27 -48.55 60.78 -2.05
CA ALA A 27 -49.73 61.14 -1.25
C ALA A 27 -51.01 60.60 -1.91
N ASP A 28 -51.91 60.05 -1.09
CA ASP A 28 -53.21 59.49 -1.49
C ASP A 28 -53.18 58.34 -2.53
N SER A 29 -52.01 57.79 -2.84
CA SER A 29 -51.86 56.66 -3.79
C SER A 29 -51.99 55.28 -3.15
N GLY A 30 -51.98 55.18 -1.81
CA GLY A 30 -51.95 53.92 -1.07
C GLY A 30 -50.59 53.20 -1.07
N ALA A 31 -49.54 53.81 -1.64
CA ALA A 31 -48.19 53.25 -1.64
C ALA A 31 -47.60 53.17 -0.22
N HIS A 32 -46.95 52.07 0.10
CA HIS A 32 -46.22 51.85 1.34
C HIS A 32 -44.76 51.48 1.04
N ARG A 33 -43.86 51.77 1.98
CA ARG A 33 -42.45 51.38 1.85
C ARG A 33 -42.34 49.87 2.05
N VAL A 34 -41.55 49.24 1.18
CA VAL A 34 -41.17 47.83 1.28
C VAL A 34 -39.66 47.76 1.42
N ASP A 35 -39.18 46.79 2.20
CA ASP A 35 -37.75 46.53 2.28
C ASP A 35 -37.27 45.95 0.95
N LEU A 36 -36.25 46.57 0.36
CA LEU A 36 -35.57 46.02 -0.80
C LEU A 36 -34.54 44.98 -0.33
N PRO A 37 -34.19 43.99 -1.18
CA PRO A 37 -33.07 43.11 -0.91
C PRO A 37 -31.83 43.96 -0.59
N THR A 38 -31.10 43.57 0.46
CA THR A 38 -29.86 44.24 0.83
C THR A 38 -28.86 44.23 -0.33
N TYR A 39 -27.87 45.14 -0.28
CA TYR A 39 -26.78 45.21 -1.25
C TYR A 39 -26.23 43.82 -1.63
N ALA A 40 -26.16 43.53 -2.93
CA ALA A 40 -25.58 42.30 -3.43
C ALA A 40 -24.05 42.35 -3.21
N PHE A 41 -23.59 41.87 -2.06
CA PHE A 41 -22.17 41.78 -1.76
C PHE A 41 -21.44 41.02 -2.88
N GLN A 42 -20.38 41.61 -3.42
CA GLN A 42 -19.40 40.88 -4.23
C GLN A 42 -18.68 39.91 -3.27
N ARG A 43 -19.06 38.63 -3.31
CA ARG A 43 -18.62 37.59 -2.37
C ARG A 43 -17.18 37.14 -2.62
N GLN A 44 -16.22 38.05 -2.49
CA GLN A 44 -14.80 37.72 -2.48
C GLN A 44 -14.36 37.32 -1.07
N ARG A 45 -13.55 36.26 -0.97
CA ARG A 45 -13.06 35.72 0.30
C ARG A 45 -11.79 36.46 0.70
N TYR A 46 -11.88 37.26 1.76
CA TYR A 46 -10.78 38.06 2.32
C TYR A 46 -10.24 37.50 3.65
N TRP A 47 -10.38 36.20 3.88
CA TRP A 47 -9.83 35.56 5.08
C TRP A 47 -8.32 35.35 4.92
N PRO A 48 -7.50 35.61 5.95
CA PRO A 48 -6.09 35.25 5.92
C PRO A 48 -5.94 33.75 5.65
N SER A 49 -5.27 33.38 4.58
CA SER A 49 -4.84 32.00 4.34
C SER A 49 -3.77 31.69 5.38
N GLU A 50 -3.91 30.59 6.13
CA GLU A 50 -2.81 30.08 6.93
C GLU A 50 -1.70 29.65 5.97
N SER A 51 -0.71 30.51 5.75
CA SER A 51 0.51 30.11 5.07
C SER A 51 1.23 29.14 6.00
N THR A 52 1.08 27.85 5.72
CA THR A 52 1.93 26.79 6.26
C THR A 52 3.32 26.90 5.61
N GLN A 53 3.98 28.06 5.72
CA GLN A 53 5.42 28.06 5.62
C GLN A 53 5.91 27.19 6.76
N ALA A 54 6.63 26.12 6.42
CA ALA A 54 7.38 25.34 7.38
C ALA A 54 8.12 26.33 8.29
N GLY A 55 7.88 26.28 9.60
CA GLY A 55 8.65 27.09 10.54
C GLY A 55 10.14 26.88 10.27
N ASP A 56 10.96 27.90 10.51
CA ASP A 56 12.38 27.90 10.14
C ASP A 56 13.09 26.59 10.57
N VAL A 57 13.18 25.63 9.64
CA VAL A 57 13.72 24.28 9.89
C VAL A 57 15.23 24.30 10.06
N THR A 58 15.88 25.44 9.74
CA THR A 58 17.32 25.62 9.94
C THR A 58 17.69 25.57 11.43
N ALA A 59 16.77 25.94 12.33
CA ALA A 59 16.96 25.80 13.77
C ALA A 59 17.12 24.33 14.21
N ALA A 60 16.57 23.39 13.44
CA ALA A 60 16.73 21.95 13.64
C ALA A 60 17.91 21.35 12.84
N GLY A 61 18.73 22.19 12.19
CA GLY A 61 19.85 21.75 11.35
C GLY A 61 19.44 21.19 9.99
N LEU A 62 18.19 21.40 9.55
CA LEU A 62 17.67 20.91 8.27
C LEU A 62 17.70 22.01 7.22
N VAL A 63 17.74 21.62 5.95
CA VAL A 63 17.71 22.56 4.82
C VAL A 63 16.28 22.71 4.30
N SER A 64 15.87 23.94 3.98
CA SER A 64 14.60 24.17 3.26
C SER A 64 14.78 23.84 1.78
N PRO A 65 13.97 22.96 1.19
CA PRO A 65 14.00 22.68 -0.23
C PRO A 65 13.24 23.73 -1.06
N GLU A 66 12.74 24.81 -0.46
CA GLU A 66 12.00 25.89 -1.16
C GLU A 66 10.87 25.37 -2.08
N HIS A 67 10.13 24.37 -1.63
CA HIS A 67 9.11 23.69 -2.44
C HIS A 67 7.81 23.52 -1.65
N PRO A 68 6.62 23.78 -2.23
CA PRO A 68 5.34 23.73 -1.50
C PRO A 68 5.02 22.40 -0.82
N LEU A 69 5.43 21.27 -1.44
CA LEU A 69 5.12 19.92 -0.93
C LEU A 69 6.25 19.30 -0.08
N LEU A 70 7.41 19.95 0.00
CA LEU A 70 8.57 19.45 0.75
C LEU A 70 8.96 20.48 1.82
N GLY A 71 8.91 20.09 3.08
CA GLY A 71 9.20 20.99 4.20
C GLY A 71 10.68 21.05 4.59
N ALA A 72 11.42 19.95 4.40
CA ALA A 72 12.83 19.86 4.77
C ALA A 72 13.59 18.86 3.90
N ALA A 73 14.91 19.04 3.82
CA ALA A 73 15.88 18.15 3.20
C ALA A 73 17.05 17.87 4.16
N VAL A 74 17.54 16.63 4.14
CA VAL A 74 18.60 16.11 5.01
C VAL A 74 19.59 15.29 4.21
N GLU A 75 20.85 15.70 4.20
CA GLU A 75 21.96 14.89 3.69
C GLU A 75 22.29 13.79 4.70
N LEU A 76 22.45 12.56 4.22
CA LEU A 76 22.79 11.43 5.08
C LEU A 76 24.28 11.46 5.43
N ALA A 77 24.64 11.35 6.70
CA ALA A 77 26.04 11.48 7.12
C ALA A 77 26.93 10.30 6.68
N ASP A 78 26.33 9.14 6.42
CA ASP A 78 27.01 7.88 6.07
C ASP A 78 27.05 7.59 4.56
N SER A 79 26.41 8.44 3.74
CA SER A 79 26.29 8.23 2.29
C SER A 79 26.07 9.55 1.54
N GLU A 80 26.35 9.58 0.24
CA GLU A 80 25.97 10.72 -0.62
C GLU A 80 24.46 10.73 -0.97
N GLY A 81 23.63 10.22 -0.06
CA GLY A 81 22.18 10.16 -0.19
C GLY A 81 21.50 11.39 0.42
N LEU A 82 20.30 11.67 -0.06
CA LEU A 82 19.49 12.80 0.36
C LEU A 82 18.07 12.35 0.71
N LEU A 83 17.53 12.84 1.82
CA LEU A 83 16.17 12.57 2.26
C LEU A 83 15.39 13.89 2.33
N PHE A 84 14.27 13.96 1.64
CA PHE A 84 13.29 15.04 1.78
C PHE A 84 12.09 14.56 2.58
N THR A 85 11.51 15.48 3.34
CA THR A 85 10.30 15.23 4.13
C THR A 85 9.24 16.28 3.84
N GLY A 86 7.98 15.87 3.73
CA GLY A 86 6.83 16.74 3.49
C GLY A 86 5.58 16.27 4.25
N SER A 87 4.54 17.09 4.22
CA SER A 87 3.24 16.77 4.81
C SER A 87 2.13 17.17 3.85
N LEU A 88 1.36 16.19 3.38
CA LEU A 88 0.24 16.41 2.47
C LEU A 88 -1.07 16.44 3.25
N SER A 89 -1.87 17.49 3.09
CA SER A 89 -3.22 17.58 3.64
C SER A 89 -4.09 18.50 2.78
N LEU A 90 -5.41 18.29 2.77
CA LEU A 90 -6.33 19.18 2.05
C LEU A 90 -6.43 20.58 2.67
N ARG A 91 -5.98 20.74 3.91
CA ARG A 91 -5.93 22.05 4.59
C ARG A 91 -4.75 22.88 4.10
N SER A 92 -3.58 22.27 3.93
CA SER A 92 -2.37 22.95 3.43
C SER A 92 -2.36 23.08 1.91
N HIS A 93 -2.93 22.10 1.21
CA HIS A 93 -2.99 22.06 -0.25
C HIS A 93 -4.43 21.80 -0.73
N PRO A 94 -5.32 22.81 -0.67
CA PRO A 94 -6.74 22.64 -1.00
C PRO A 94 -6.99 22.15 -2.43
N TRP A 95 -6.08 22.46 -3.36
CA TRP A 95 -6.18 22.00 -4.75
C TRP A 95 -6.14 20.48 -4.88
N LEU A 96 -5.54 19.73 -3.93
CA LEU A 96 -5.52 18.27 -3.96
C LEU A 96 -6.94 17.68 -3.91
N ALA A 97 -7.89 18.36 -3.26
CA ALA A 97 -9.27 17.89 -3.16
C ALA A 97 -9.97 17.77 -4.52
N ASP A 98 -9.46 18.48 -5.53
CA ASP A 98 -9.99 18.46 -6.90
C ASP A 98 -9.49 17.26 -7.72
N HIS A 99 -8.69 16.35 -7.16
CA HIS A 99 -8.26 15.11 -7.81
C HIS A 99 -8.80 13.89 -7.07
N ALA A 100 -10.06 13.56 -7.36
CA ALA A 100 -10.77 12.46 -6.72
C ALA A 100 -11.14 11.35 -7.71
N VAL A 101 -10.89 10.10 -7.35
CA VAL A 101 -11.27 8.91 -8.09
C VAL A 101 -12.12 8.01 -7.20
N GLY A 102 -13.34 7.68 -7.62
CA GLY A 102 -14.32 6.95 -6.81
C GLY A 102 -14.71 7.69 -5.52
N GLY A 103 -14.58 9.02 -5.49
CA GLY A 103 -14.77 9.83 -4.28
C GLY A 103 -13.58 9.82 -3.31
N VAL A 104 -12.49 9.13 -3.64
CA VAL A 104 -11.25 9.11 -2.85
C VAL A 104 -10.27 10.13 -3.42
N VAL A 105 -9.76 11.04 -2.58
CA VAL A 105 -8.76 12.02 -3.00
C VAL A 105 -7.40 11.34 -3.12
N LEU A 106 -6.82 11.41 -4.32
CA LEU A 106 -5.52 10.82 -4.62
C LEU A 106 -4.51 11.93 -4.90
N PHE A 107 -3.30 11.77 -4.38
CA PHE A 107 -2.17 12.58 -4.83
C PHE A 107 -1.88 12.23 -6.30
N PRO A 108 -1.89 13.22 -7.20
CA PRO A 108 -1.80 12.96 -8.63
C PRO A 108 -0.44 12.38 -9.00
N GLY A 109 -0.41 11.55 -10.05
CA GLY A 109 0.83 10.97 -10.57
C GLY A 109 1.88 12.03 -10.93
N THR A 110 1.44 13.15 -11.49
CA THR A 110 2.27 14.32 -11.83
C THR A 110 2.84 15.01 -10.59
N GLY A 111 2.24 14.83 -9.42
CA GLY A 111 2.78 15.28 -8.14
C GLY A 111 4.06 14.53 -7.77
N PHE A 112 4.12 13.21 -8.01
CA PHE A 112 5.35 12.44 -7.82
C PHE A 112 6.44 12.85 -8.79
N LEU A 113 6.08 13.18 -10.04
CA LEU A 113 7.03 13.70 -11.01
C LEU A 113 7.61 15.05 -10.57
N GLU A 114 6.77 15.98 -10.11
CA GLU A 114 7.24 17.28 -9.57
C GLU A 114 8.20 17.08 -8.40
N LEU A 115 7.90 16.16 -7.48
CA LEU A 115 8.81 15.79 -6.39
C LEU A 115 10.14 15.24 -6.91
N ALA A 116 10.11 14.41 -7.95
CA ALA A 116 11.30 13.85 -8.56
C ALA A 116 12.17 14.90 -9.27
N ILE A 117 11.55 15.83 -10.00
CA ILE A 117 12.24 16.95 -10.64
C ILE A 117 12.92 17.82 -9.58
N ARG A 118 12.20 18.23 -8.53
CA ARG A 118 12.78 19.06 -7.46
C ARG A 118 13.96 18.37 -6.77
N ALA A 119 13.86 17.05 -6.56
CA ALA A 119 14.97 16.27 -6.01
C ALA A 119 16.15 16.16 -6.97
N GLY A 120 15.88 16.01 -8.27
CA GLY A 120 16.87 16.08 -9.35
C GLY A 120 17.67 17.38 -9.30
N ASP A 121 16.99 18.52 -9.30
CA ASP A 121 17.63 19.84 -9.21
C ASP A 121 18.57 19.96 -8.01
N GLN A 122 18.15 19.44 -6.85
CA GLN A 122 18.92 19.52 -5.62
C GLN A 122 20.23 18.70 -5.67
N VAL A 123 20.25 17.62 -6.44
CA VAL A 123 21.44 16.75 -6.63
C VAL A 123 22.13 16.99 -7.97
N GLY A 124 21.69 17.99 -8.74
CA GLY A 124 22.25 18.38 -10.03
C GLY A 124 21.86 17.48 -11.21
N CYS A 125 20.84 16.63 -11.07
CA CYS A 125 20.32 15.78 -12.16
C CYS A 125 19.19 16.49 -12.91
N ASP A 126 19.36 16.68 -14.22
CA ASP A 126 18.46 17.39 -15.14
C ASP A 126 17.55 16.44 -15.96
N LEU A 127 17.61 15.14 -15.67
CA LEU A 127 16.83 14.10 -16.32
C LEU A 127 16.21 13.15 -15.28
N VAL A 128 14.89 13.02 -15.30
CA VAL A 128 14.21 11.88 -14.69
C VAL A 128 14.17 10.77 -15.75
N ASP A 129 15.13 9.85 -15.66
CA ASP A 129 15.35 8.81 -16.66
C ASP A 129 14.22 7.77 -16.62
N GLU A 130 13.78 7.41 -15.41
CA GLU A 130 12.63 6.55 -15.18
C GLU A 130 11.88 6.99 -13.91
N LEU A 131 10.55 6.98 -13.95
CA LEU A 131 9.70 7.08 -12.78
C LEU A 131 8.53 6.11 -12.93
N THR A 132 8.36 5.21 -11.98
CA THR A 132 7.29 4.21 -11.93
C THR A 132 6.49 4.39 -10.65
N LEU A 133 5.16 4.45 -10.78
CA LEU A 133 4.20 4.61 -9.69
C LEU A 133 3.66 3.24 -9.30
N ALA A 134 4.09 2.76 -8.14
CA ALA A 134 3.79 1.43 -7.63
C ALA A 134 2.44 1.35 -6.90
N ALA A 135 2.07 2.41 -6.18
CA ALA A 135 0.84 2.45 -5.39
C ALA A 135 0.28 3.87 -5.31
N PRO A 136 -1.05 4.07 -5.42
CA PRO A 136 -1.68 5.37 -5.24
C PRO A 136 -1.48 5.88 -3.80
N LEU A 137 -1.28 7.18 -3.63
CA LEU A 137 -1.24 7.83 -2.32
C LEU A 137 -2.57 8.53 -2.08
N VAL A 138 -3.31 8.06 -1.07
CA VAL A 138 -4.58 8.64 -0.65
C VAL A 138 -4.33 9.81 0.29
N VAL A 139 -4.96 10.95 0.05
CA VAL A 139 -4.90 12.11 0.95
C VAL A 139 -6.20 12.17 1.77
N PRO A 140 -6.15 11.94 3.09
CA PRO A 140 -7.34 11.96 3.94
C PRO A 140 -8.02 13.32 3.95
N GLU A 141 -9.34 13.33 4.15
CA GLU A 141 -10.12 14.58 4.17
C GLU A 141 -9.74 15.53 5.32
N ARG A 142 -9.32 14.98 6.45
CA ARG A 142 -9.08 15.73 7.70
C ARG A 142 -7.62 15.67 8.17
N ASP A 143 -6.98 14.54 7.96
CA ASP A 143 -5.66 14.25 8.49
C ASP A 143 -4.56 14.54 7.46
N ALA A 144 -3.32 14.54 7.93
CA ALA A 144 -2.15 14.74 7.08
C ALA A 144 -1.43 13.41 6.84
N VAL A 145 -0.77 13.30 5.70
CA VAL A 145 0.12 12.20 5.37
C VAL A 145 1.55 12.73 5.39
N ALA A 146 2.41 12.11 6.18
CA ALA A 146 3.84 12.38 6.12
C ALA A 146 4.41 11.71 4.86
N VAL A 147 5.21 12.46 4.11
CA VAL A 147 5.86 11.99 2.88
C VAL A 147 7.36 12.01 3.05
N GLN A 148 8.03 10.96 2.57
CA GLN A 148 9.48 10.89 2.47
C GLN A 148 9.89 10.62 1.03
N LEU A 149 10.87 11.37 0.55
CA LEU A 149 11.50 11.16 -0.75
C LEU A 149 12.98 10.91 -0.52
N ARG A 150 13.46 9.74 -0.90
CA ARG A 150 14.86 9.33 -0.75
C ARG A 150 15.54 9.30 -2.12
N VAL A 151 16.70 9.93 -2.19
CA VAL A 151 17.63 9.87 -3.31
C VAL A 151 18.89 9.14 -2.84
N GLY A 152 19.32 8.13 -3.60
CA GLY A 152 20.52 7.35 -3.31
C GLY A 152 21.82 8.09 -3.67
N ALA A 153 22.93 7.52 -3.21
CA ALA A 153 24.27 7.87 -3.68
C ALA A 153 24.39 7.66 -5.20
N PRO A 154 25.28 8.39 -5.90
CA PRO A 154 25.45 8.21 -7.32
C PRO A 154 26.14 6.86 -7.60
N ASP A 155 25.67 6.16 -8.62
CA ASP A 155 26.38 5.01 -9.16
C ASP A 155 27.62 5.45 -9.99
N PRO A 156 28.46 4.53 -10.48
CA PRO A 156 29.64 4.89 -11.29
C PRO A 156 29.33 5.67 -12.58
N SER A 157 28.08 5.69 -13.05
CA SER A 157 27.61 6.47 -14.19
C SER A 157 26.99 7.81 -13.79
N GLY A 158 26.97 8.14 -12.49
CA GLY A 158 26.35 9.35 -11.95
C GLY A 158 24.83 9.25 -11.79
N ARG A 159 24.22 8.09 -12.05
CA ARG A 159 22.78 7.88 -11.88
C ARG A 159 22.44 7.65 -10.42
N ARG A 160 21.28 8.13 -9.99
CA ARG A 160 20.82 8.04 -8.60
C ARG A 160 19.46 7.40 -8.54
N SER A 161 19.29 6.40 -7.67
CA SER A 161 17.98 5.81 -7.39
C SER A 161 17.10 6.80 -6.62
N LEU A 162 15.80 6.81 -6.91
CA LEU A 162 14.80 7.62 -6.24
C LEU A 162 13.66 6.73 -5.73
N SER A 163 13.11 7.07 -4.56
CA SER A 163 11.95 6.37 -3.98
C SER A 163 11.10 7.31 -3.13
N VAL A 164 9.78 7.27 -3.30
CA VAL A 164 8.81 8.08 -2.54
C VAL A 164 7.99 7.17 -1.64
N TYR A 165 7.86 7.56 -0.38
CA TYR A 165 7.13 6.86 0.65
C TYR A 165 6.14 7.77 1.35
N SER A 166 5.12 7.17 1.96
CA SER A 166 4.21 7.88 2.83
C SER A 166 3.76 7.04 4.03
N ARG A 167 3.26 7.72 5.06
CA ARG A 167 2.50 7.13 6.18
C ARG A 167 1.58 8.19 6.80
N PRO A 168 0.54 7.81 7.55
CA PRO A 168 -0.26 8.78 8.32
C PRO A 168 0.63 9.60 9.27
N ALA A 169 0.41 10.91 9.33
CA ALA A 169 1.29 11.81 10.08
C ALA A 169 1.21 11.60 11.59
N ASP A 170 0.09 11.11 12.11
CA ASP A 170 -0.17 10.83 13.53
C ASP A 170 0.19 9.39 13.94
N ALA A 171 0.50 8.50 12.98
CA ALA A 171 0.81 7.10 13.22
C ALA A 171 2.32 6.82 13.04
N ALA A 172 3.15 7.38 13.92
CA ALA A 172 4.61 7.30 13.81
C ALA A 172 5.19 5.87 13.87
N GLU A 173 4.44 4.91 14.41
CA GLU A 173 4.82 3.49 14.51
C GLU A 173 4.43 2.67 13.26
N GLN A 174 3.63 3.24 12.35
CA GLN A 174 3.25 2.53 11.12
C GLN A 174 4.42 2.46 10.12
N PRO A 175 4.51 1.35 9.36
CA PRO A 175 5.49 1.22 8.30
C PRO A 175 5.24 2.23 7.17
N TRP A 176 6.32 2.64 6.52
CA TRP A 176 6.25 3.49 5.33
C TRP A 176 5.79 2.68 4.12
N LEU A 177 4.77 3.16 3.41
CA LEU A 177 4.32 2.59 2.15
C LEU A 177 5.07 3.25 0.99
N GLN A 178 5.63 2.46 0.08
CA GLN A 178 6.30 2.96 -1.12
C GLN A 178 5.29 3.24 -2.22
N HIS A 179 5.32 4.45 -2.77
CA HIS A 179 4.40 4.89 -3.82
C HIS A 179 5.05 5.01 -5.19
N ALA A 180 6.33 5.40 -5.24
CA ALA A 180 7.04 5.59 -6.49
C ALA A 180 8.51 5.18 -6.36
N THR A 181 9.08 4.73 -7.48
CA THR A 181 10.52 4.48 -7.63
C THR A 181 10.99 5.06 -8.94
N GLY A 182 12.24 5.50 -9.02
CA GLY A 182 12.79 6.05 -10.25
C GLY A 182 14.30 6.12 -10.28
N VAL A 183 14.80 6.69 -11.36
CA VAL A 183 16.22 6.96 -11.59
C VAL A 183 16.38 8.39 -12.08
N LEU A 184 17.24 9.13 -11.39
CA LEU A 184 17.70 10.46 -11.77
C LEU A 184 19.04 10.32 -12.49
N ALA A 185 19.23 11.10 -13.55
CA ALA A 185 20.42 11.06 -14.38
C ALA A 185 20.79 12.47 -14.89
N HIS A 186 21.90 12.54 -15.60
CA HIS A 186 22.27 13.72 -16.38
C HIS A 186 21.96 13.51 -17.87
N GLY A 187 21.74 14.61 -18.57
CA GLY A 187 21.59 14.64 -20.02
C GLY A 187 20.19 15.09 -20.43
N GLU A 188 19.85 16.32 -20.05
CA GLU A 188 18.64 17.03 -20.48
C GLU A 188 18.36 16.83 -21.98
N ARG A 189 17.10 16.56 -22.31
CA ARG A 189 16.64 16.39 -23.71
C ARG A 189 15.47 17.30 -23.98
N THR A 190 15.57 18.09 -25.04
CA THR A 190 14.46 18.90 -25.53
C THR A 190 13.83 18.21 -26.73
N ALA A 191 12.54 17.93 -26.65
CA ALA A 191 11.77 17.40 -27.76
C ALA A 191 11.63 18.46 -28.86
N ASP A 192 11.67 18.05 -30.12
CA ASP A 192 11.39 18.93 -31.25
C ASP A 192 9.89 19.24 -31.29
N PHE A 193 9.51 20.49 -31.03
CA PHE A 193 8.13 20.95 -31.03
C PHE A 193 8.06 22.47 -31.27
N ASP A 194 7.65 22.87 -32.48
CA ASP A 194 7.39 24.27 -32.79
C ASP A 194 5.98 24.68 -32.35
N ALA A 195 5.91 25.35 -31.21
CA ALA A 195 4.67 25.89 -30.66
C ALA A 195 4.47 27.39 -30.94
N THR A 196 5.26 28.01 -31.83
CA THR A 196 5.15 29.45 -32.16
C THR A 196 3.96 29.75 -33.07
N VAL A 197 3.55 28.77 -33.89
CA VAL A 197 2.33 28.81 -34.70
C VAL A 197 1.23 28.03 -33.98
N TRP A 198 0.15 28.70 -33.61
CA TRP A 198 -0.93 28.10 -32.82
C TRP A 198 -2.33 28.58 -33.27
N PRO A 199 -3.32 27.65 -33.43
CA PRO A 199 -3.17 26.21 -33.41
C PRO A 199 -2.29 25.69 -34.57
N PRO A 200 -1.73 24.47 -34.49
CA PRO A 200 -0.87 23.93 -35.53
C PRO A 200 -1.55 23.88 -36.90
N THR A 201 -0.78 24.15 -37.95
CA THR A 201 -1.32 24.18 -39.31
C THR A 201 -1.79 22.79 -39.73
N GLY A 202 -3.04 22.69 -40.18
CA GLY A 202 -3.63 21.41 -40.61
C GLY A 202 -4.32 20.62 -39.50
N ALA A 203 -4.23 21.05 -38.24
CA ALA A 203 -4.94 20.40 -37.14
C ALA A 203 -6.44 20.77 -37.11
N VAL A 204 -7.27 19.79 -36.79
CA VAL A 204 -8.74 19.92 -36.72
C VAL A 204 -9.17 20.02 -35.26
N VAL A 205 -10.06 20.96 -34.95
CA VAL A 205 -10.61 21.12 -33.58
C VAL A 205 -11.34 19.84 -33.16
N ALA A 206 -11.02 19.33 -31.97
CA ALA A 206 -11.73 18.22 -31.34
C ALA A 206 -12.92 18.73 -30.51
N ASP A 207 -14.00 17.94 -30.48
CA ASP A 207 -15.17 18.26 -29.66
C ASP A 207 -14.94 17.89 -28.19
N MET A 208 -15.00 18.88 -27.32
CA MET A 208 -14.81 18.75 -25.88
C MET A 208 -16.12 18.91 -25.08
N GLU A 209 -17.27 19.04 -25.74
CA GLU A 209 -18.55 19.19 -25.05
C GLU A 209 -18.78 18.00 -24.11
N GLY A 210 -19.12 18.26 -22.85
CA GLY A 210 -19.35 17.24 -21.82
C GLY A 210 -18.13 16.40 -21.43
N PHE A 211 -16.90 16.79 -21.81
CA PHE A 211 -15.69 15.99 -21.58
C PHE A 211 -15.51 15.57 -20.12
N TYR A 212 -15.46 16.53 -19.19
CA TYR A 212 -15.27 16.23 -17.76
C TYR A 212 -16.49 15.56 -17.11
N GLU A 213 -17.70 15.78 -17.65
CA GLU A 213 -18.91 15.10 -17.19
C GLU A 213 -18.81 13.59 -17.43
N ARG A 214 -18.29 13.17 -18.61
CA ARG A 214 -18.03 11.75 -18.91
C ARG A 214 -16.98 11.12 -18.00
N PHE A 215 -15.94 11.86 -17.62
CA PHE A 215 -14.97 11.39 -16.61
C PHE A 215 -15.63 11.16 -15.25
N ALA A 216 -16.48 12.10 -14.82
CA ALA A 216 -17.20 11.99 -13.55
C ALA A 216 -18.17 10.80 -13.53
N GLU A 217 -18.89 10.54 -14.64
CA GLU A 217 -19.72 9.33 -14.81
C GLU A 217 -18.89 8.03 -14.75
N GLY A 218 -17.63 8.08 -15.22
CA GLY A 218 -16.65 7.00 -15.11
C GLY A 218 -15.97 6.89 -13.75
N GLY A 219 -16.39 7.69 -12.76
CA GLY A 219 -15.85 7.66 -11.40
C GLY A 219 -14.63 8.57 -11.16
N VAL A 220 -14.16 9.31 -12.16
CA VAL A 220 -13.06 10.28 -12.00
C VAL A 220 -13.62 11.69 -11.91
N GLY A 221 -13.75 12.19 -10.69
CA GLY A 221 -14.30 13.51 -10.40
C GLY A 221 -13.20 14.57 -10.33
N TYR A 222 -12.76 15.09 -11.48
CA TYR A 222 -11.87 16.26 -11.48
C TYR A 222 -12.63 17.50 -11.05
N GLY A 223 -12.15 18.18 -10.01
CA GLY A 223 -12.59 19.49 -9.60
C GLY A 223 -11.95 20.62 -10.41
N PRO A 224 -12.33 21.89 -10.15
CA PRO A 224 -11.98 23.02 -11.01
C PRO A 224 -10.48 23.22 -11.28
N VAL A 225 -9.60 22.90 -10.34
CA VAL A 225 -8.14 23.05 -10.52
C VAL A 225 -7.57 22.03 -11.52
N PHE A 226 -8.14 20.84 -11.60
CA PHE A 226 -7.72 19.78 -12.54
C PHE A 226 -8.46 19.84 -13.88
N GLN A 227 -9.49 20.69 -14.02
CA GLN A 227 -10.17 20.92 -15.29
C GLN A 227 -9.43 21.96 -16.16
N GLY A 228 -8.13 21.75 -16.36
CA GLY A 228 -7.23 22.72 -17.01
C GLY A 228 -7.26 22.70 -18.55
N LEU A 229 -7.74 21.62 -19.17
CA LEU A 229 -7.81 21.46 -20.63
C LEU A 229 -8.79 22.47 -21.25
N ARG A 230 -8.31 23.35 -22.12
CA ARG A 230 -9.10 24.46 -22.71
C ARG A 230 -9.55 24.19 -24.14
N ALA A 231 -8.66 23.64 -24.95
CA ALA A 231 -8.92 23.37 -26.35
C ALA A 231 -8.02 22.21 -26.80
N VAL A 232 -8.53 21.40 -27.72
CA VAL A 232 -7.82 20.26 -28.29
C VAL A 232 -7.94 20.29 -29.81
N TRP A 233 -6.86 19.96 -30.49
CA TRP A 233 -6.81 19.77 -31.94
C TRP A 233 -6.15 18.43 -32.27
N ARG A 234 -6.57 17.78 -33.35
CA ARG A 234 -6.02 16.52 -33.85
C ARG A 234 -5.38 16.70 -35.21
N ALA A 235 -4.24 16.07 -35.45
CA ALA A 235 -3.64 15.94 -36.77
C ALA A 235 -2.95 14.58 -36.89
N GLU A 236 -3.42 13.71 -37.79
CA GLU A 236 -2.89 12.35 -37.96
C GLU A 236 -2.80 11.59 -36.62
N ASP A 237 -1.60 11.15 -36.21
CA ASP A 237 -1.32 10.43 -34.95
C ASP A 237 -0.94 11.39 -33.79
N GLU A 238 -1.16 12.69 -33.96
CA GLU A 238 -0.83 13.74 -32.99
C GLU A 238 -2.07 14.43 -32.42
N VAL A 239 -1.99 14.74 -31.13
CA VAL A 239 -2.96 15.56 -30.40
C VAL A 239 -2.26 16.80 -29.87
N PHE A 240 -2.87 17.95 -30.10
CA PHE A 240 -2.41 19.22 -29.57
C PHE A 240 -3.42 19.75 -28.58
N ALA A 241 -2.94 20.33 -27.49
CA ALA A 241 -3.82 20.86 -26.45
C ALA A 241 -3.34 22.20 -25.92
N GLU A 242 -4.28 23.07 -25.59
CA GLU A 242 -4.04 24.25 -24.77
C GLU A 242 -4.57 23.97 -23.36
N VAL A 243 -3.70 24.17 -22.37
CA VAL A 243 -3.98 23.84 -20.97
C VAL A 243 -3.65 25.06 -20.12
N ALA A 244 -4.52 25.40 -19.17
CA ALA A 244 -4.30 26.55 -18.30
C ALA A 244 -4.84 26.31 -16.89
N LEU A 245 -4.03 26.64 -15.88
CA LEU A 245 -4.47 26.71 -14.50
C LEU A 245 -5.58 27.77 -14.35
N PRO A 246 -6.60 27.54 -13.51
CA PRO A 246 -7.57 28.59 -13.20
C PRO A 246 -6.91 29.79 -12.50
N GLU A 247 -7.44 31.00 -12.71
CA GLU A 247 -6.88 32.25 -12.13
C GLU A 247 -6.76 32.24 -10.60
N GLN A 248 -7.56 31.41 -9.92
CA GLN A 248 -7.52 31.25 -8.46
C GLN A 248 -6.27 30.50 -7.95
N VAL A 249 -5.55 29.80 -8.83
CA VAL A 249 -4.26 29.15 -8.52
C VAL A 249 -3.15 30.15 -8.80
N ASN A 250 -2.54 30.68 -7.75
CA ASN A 250 -1.56 31.78 -7.84
C ASN A 250 -0.14 31.38 -7.40
N ASP A 251 0.06 30.11 -7.04
CA ASP A 251 1.30 29.53 -6.54
C ASP A 251 2.05 28.70 -7.61
N ALA A 252 1.62 28.76 -8.88
CA ALA A 252 2.27 28.05 -9.99
C ALA A 252 3.80 28.26 -10.03
N LYS A 253 4.26 29.48 -9.73
CA LYS A 253 5.69 29.87 -9.70
C LYS A 253 6.50 29.19 -8.60
N SER A 254 5.85 28.58 -7.62
CA SER A 254 6.50 27.86 -6.53
C SER A 254 6.83 26.41 -6.90
N TYR A 255 6.37 25.94 -8.07
CA TYR A 255 6.65 24.61 -8.60
C TYR A 255 7.57 24.72 -9.81
N GLY A 256 8.32 23.65 -10.10
CA GLY A 256 8.90 23.46 -11.43
C GLY A 256 7.78 23.46 -12.46
N ILE A 257 6.85 22.51 -12.32
CA ILE A 257 5.60 22.49 -13.06
C ILE A 257 4.44 22.12 -12.12
N HIS A 258 3.40 22.95 -12.08
CA HIS A 258 2.28 22.69 -11.16
C HIS A 258 1.62 21.34 -11.49
N PRO A 259 1.47 20.40 -10.53
CA PRO A 259 0.98 19.05 -10.81
C PRO A 259 -0.36 19.00 -11.55
N ALA A 260 -1.33 19.84 -11.16
CA ALA A 260 -2.63 19.93 -11.84
C ALA A 260 -2.55 20.44 -13.29
N LEU A 261 -1.56 21.28 -13.62
CA LEU A 261 -1.37 21.77 -14.99
C LEU A 261 -0.86 20.65 -15.89
N LEU A 262 0.13 19.89 -15.41
CA LEU A 262 0.67 18.74 -16.15
C LEU A 262 -0.35 17.61 -16.22
N ASP A 263 -1.14 17.38 -15.17
CA ASP A 263 -2.18 16.36 -15.18
C ASP A 263 -3.25 16.66 -16.23
N ALA A 264 -3.72 17.91 -16.28
CA ALA A 264 -4.67 18.36 -17.30
C ALA A 264 -4.11 18.25 -18.74
N ALA A 265 -2.80 18.31 -18.93
CA ALA A 265 -2.17 18.04 -20.23
C ALA A 265 -2.31 16.55 -20.63
N LEU A 266 -2.23 15.63 -19.67
CA LEU A 266 -2.42 14.20 -19.92
C LEU A 266 -3.87 13.84 -20.24
N HIS A 267 -4.86 14.68 -19.88
CA HIS A 267 -6.26 14.46 -20.24
C HIS A 267 -6.48 14.51 -21.76
N ALA A 268 -5.60 15.20 -22.50
CA ALA A 268 -5.65 15.24 -23.96
C ALA A 268 -5.38 13.86 -24.60
N VAL A 269 -4.82 12.89 -23.87
CA VAL A 269 -4.63 11.51 -24.35
C VAL A 269 -5.96 10.84 -24.73
N SER A 270 -7.08 11.22 -24.11
CA SER A 270 -8.42 10.76 -24.51
C SER A 270 -8.84 11.18 -25.93
N PHE A 271 -8.04 12.04 -26.58
CA PHE A 271 -8.24 12.43 -27.96
C PHE A 271 -7.24 11.80 -28.93
N ALA A 272 -6.37 10.90 -28.47
CA ALA A 272 -5.43 10.17 -29.31
C ALA A 272 -6.04 8.83 -29.74
N ASP A 273 -5.87 8.46 -31.01
CA ASP A 273 -6.38 7.19 -31.56
C ASP A 273 -5.36 6.05 -31.28
N ILE A 274 -5.22 5.67 -30.01
CA ILE A 274 -4.20 4.70 -29.56
C ILE A 274 -4.56 3.26 -29.99
N PRO A 275 -3.68 2.54 -30.71
CA PRO A 275 -3.92 1.16 -31.12
C PRO A 275 -4.17 0.22 -29.92
N GLY A 276 -5.26 -0.56 -29.97
CA GLY A 276 -5.60 -1.55 -28.93
C GLY A 276 -6.23 -0.99 -27.66
N ALA A 277 -6.45 0.33 -27.57
CA ALA A 277 -7.26 0.92 -26.52
C ALA A 277 -8.75 0.62 -26.79
N ASP A 278 -9.43 0.00 -25.82
CA ASP A 278 -10.89 -0.14 -25.85
C ASP A 278 -11.53 1.21 -25.47
N PRO A 279 -12.40 1.80 -26.32
CA PRO A 279 -13.11 3.06 -26.03
C PRO A 279 -13.92 3.02 -24.73
N GLU A 280 -14.42 1.85 -24.30
CA GLU A 280 -15.13 1.74 -23.01
C GLU A 280 -14.17 1.71 -21.80
N SER A 281 -12.90 1.37 -22.03
CA SER A 281 -11.82 1.33 -21.03
C SER A 281 -11.05 2.66 -20.90
N GLU A 282 -11.56 3.76 -21.48
CA GLU A 282 -11.02 5.11 -21.31
C GLU A 282 -11.33 5.71 -19.92
N ARG A 283 -12.24 5.09 -19.16
CA ARG A 283 -12.69 5.55 -17.84
C ARG A 283 -11.68 5.15 -16.77
N GLY A 284 -11.07 6.13 -16.08
CA GLY A 284 -10.23 5.84 -14.91
C GLY A 284 -8.76 5.54 -15.20
N ARG A 285 -8.19 6.06 -16.28
CA ARG A 285 -6.75 5.90 -16.56
C ARG A 285 -5.90 6.83 -15.70
N LEU A 286 -4.97 6.27 -14.93
CA LEU A 286 -3.99 6.99 -14.11
C LEU A 286 -2.58 6.81 -14.66
N LEU A 287 -1.75 7.84 -14.47
CA LEU A 287 -0.34 7.79 -14.78
C LEU A 287 0.31 6.60 -14.07
N PHE A 288 1.10 5.81 -14.80
CA PHE A 288 1.78 4.63 -14.26
C PHE A 288 3.30 4.78 -14.32
N SER A 289 3.84 5.15 -15.47
CA SER A 289 5.29 5.35 -15.60
C SER A 289 5.63 6.43 -16.61
N LEU A 290 6.78 7.07 -16.40
CA LEU A 290 7.39 8.01 -17.33
C LEU A 290 8.86 7.67 -17.53
N SER A 291 9.38 7.99 -18.71
CA SER A 291 10.81 7.88 -18.98
C SER A 291 11.29 9.07 -19.81
N GLY A 292 12.53 9.47 -19.56
CA GLY A 292 13.18 10.58 -20.24
C GLY A 292 12.45 11.91 -20.06
N VAL A 293 12.20 12.34 -18.82
CA VAL A 293 11.57 13.63 -18.52
C VAL A 293 12.62 14.70 -18.26
N SER A 294 12.52 15.82 -18.98
CA SER A 294 13.33 17.03 -18.77
C SER A 294 12.44 18.25 -18.64
N LEU A 295 12.67 19.06 -17.60
CA LEU A 295 12.01 20.34 -17.37
C LEU A 295 12.95 21.48 -17.80
N HIS A 296 12.47 22.37 -18.66
CA HIS A 296 13.25 23.44 -19.29
C HIS A 296 12.95 24.82 -18.69
N ALA A 297 11.75 24.99 -18.12
CA ALA A 297 11.30 26.25 -17.55
C ALA A 297 10.36 26.01 -16.36
N ASN A 298 10.43 26.90 -15.36
CA ASN A 298 9.66 26.78 -14.13
C ASN A 298 8.46 27.72 -14.09
N GLY A 299 7.43 27.33 -13.36
CA GLY A 299 6.35 28.24 -12.97
C GLY A 299 5.35 28.58 -14.07
N ALA A 300 5.27 27.77 -15.13
CA ALA A 300 4.27 27.92 -16.18
C ALA A 300 2.85 27.79 -15.60
N SER A 301 1.93 28.64 -16.06
CA SER A 301 0.50 28.57 -15.75
C SER A 301 -0.37 28.22 -16.96
N VAL A 302 0.22 28.25 -18.15
CA VAL A 302 -0.41 27.92 -19.43
C VAL A 302 0.59 27.11 -20.25
N LEU A 303 0.12 26.05 -20.90
CA LEU A 303 0.89 25.19 -21.79
C LEU A 303 0.21 25.04 -23.15
N ARG A 304 1.01 25.06 -24.20
CA ARG A 304 0.73 24.43 -25.48
C ARG A 304 1.38 23.07 -25.47
N VAL A 305 0.62 22.02 -25.73
CA VAL A 305 1.04 20.62 -25.57
C VAL A 305 0.94 19.92 -26.91
N ARG A 306 1.90 19.05 -27.21
CA ARG A 306 1.87 18.03 -28.25
C ARG A 306 2.00 16.66 -27.62
N LEU A 307 1.06 15.78 -27.93
CA LEU A 307 1.08 14.36 -27.63
C LEU A 307 1.17 13.60 -28.95
N ALA A 308 2.02 12.59 -29.02
CA ALA A 308 2.09 11.67 -30.14
C ALA A 308 2.30 10.25 -29.62
N HIS A 309 1.84 9.24 -30.35
CA HIS A 309 2.13 7.84 -30.03
C HIS A 309 2.90 7.16 -31.15
N ASP A 310 3.70 6.15 -30.81
CA ASP A 310 4.29 5.26 -31.81
C ASP A 310 3.34 4.13 -32.22
N ALA A 311 3.79 3.27 -33.14
CA ALA A 311 3.03 2.10 -33.60
C ALA A 311 2.78 1.05 -32.51
N ALA A 312 3.55 1.08 -31.41
CA ALA A 312 3.38 0.22 -30.25
C ALA A 312 2.48 0.86 -29.16
N GLY A 313 2.00 2.10 -29.37
CA GLY A 313 1.15 2.83 -28.45
C GLY A 313 1.90 3.56 -27.33
N SER A 314 3.23 3.67 -27.38
CA SER A 314 4.00 4.48 -26.43
C SER A 314 3.76 5.97 -26.67
N LEU A 315 3.32 6.69 -25.65
CA LEU A 315 2.99 8.12 -25.74
C LEU A 315 4.22 8.98 -25.44
N THR A 316 4.43 10.01 -26.24
CA THR A 316 5.40 11.10 -26.01
C THR A 316 4.65 12.38 -25.65
N LEU A 317 5.28 13.25 -24.86
CA LEU A 317 4.71 14.56 -24.51
C LEU A 317 5.78 15.64 -24.67
N ALA A 318 5.43 16.72 -25.37
CA ALA A 318 6.20 17.96 -25.38
C ALA A 318 5.27 19.12 -25.03
N ALA A 319 5.70 20.03 -24.16
CA ALA A 319 4.95 21.24 -23.88
C ALA A 319 5.82 22.49 -23.91
N ALA A 320 5.20 23.58 -24.35
CA ALA A 320 5.78 24.90 -24.46
C ALA A 320 4.86 25.96 -23.83
N ASP A 321 5.38 27.14 -23.53
CA ASP A 321 4.59 28.26 -23.05
C ASP A 321 3.80 28.93 -24.20
N SER A 322 3.08 30.02 -23.89
CA SER A 322 2.29 30.77 -24.87
C SER A 322 3.13 31.53 -25.91
N ALA A 323 4.42 31.72 -25.66
CA ALA A 323 5.38 32.28 -26.61
C ALA A 323 6.03 31.19 -27.49
N GLY A 324 5.83 29.92 -27.16
CA GLY A 324 6.41 28.76 -27.84
C GLY A 324 7.77 28.34 -27.29
N ALA A 325 8.21 28.86 -26.14
CA ALA A 325 9.43 28.40 -25.49
C ALA A 325 9.19 27.04 -24.79
N PRO A 326 10.11 26.07 -24.90
CA PRO A 326 9.93 24.74 -24.32
C PRO A 326 9.83 24.82 -22.78
N VAL A 327 8.92 24.02 -22.22
CA VAL A 327 8.68 23.93 -20.77
C VAL A 327 9.01 22.52 -20.26
N ILE A 328 8.49 21.47 -20.89
CA ILE A 328 8.77 20.08 -20.50
C ILE A 328 8.80 19.15 -21.71
N SER A 329 9.71 18.19 -21.69
CA SER A 329 9.83 17.11 -22.69
C SER A 329 9.76 15.75 -21.99
N VAL A 330 9.03 14.81 -22.57
CA VAL A 330 8.85 13.44 -22.06
C VAL A 330 8.93 12.43 -23.20
N GLU A 331 9.87 11.51 -23.12
CA GLU A 331 10.09 10.49 -24.16
C GLU A 331 9.07 9.35 -24.12
N SER A 332 8.60 8.96 -22.94
CA SER A 332 7.57 7.92 -22.82
C SER A 332 6.67 8.19 -21.63
N VAL A 333 5.36 8.06 -21.83
CA VAL A 333 4.31 8.11 -20.82
C VAL A 333 3.47 6.84 -20.95
N ALA A 334 3.32 6.11 -19.85
CA ALA A 334 2.37 5.01 -19.74
C ALA A 334 1.24 5.38 -18.78
N ILE A 335 0.00 5.18 -19.23
CA ILE A 335 -1.21 5.44 -18.45
C ILE A 335 -2.03 4.15 -18.42
N ARG A 336 -2.61 3.79 -17.27
CA ARG A 336 -3.31 2.52 -17.04
C ARG A 336 -4.68 2.71 -16.41
N PRO A 337 -5.69 1.89 -16.76
CA PRO A 337 -6.96 1.89 -16.05
C PRO A 337 -6.78 1.43 -14.59
N VAL A 338 -7.52 2.05 -13.67
CA VAL A 338 -7.57 1.66 -12.26
C VAL A 338 -9.02 1.37 -11.86
N SER A 339 -9.26 0.23 -11.21
CA SER A 339 -10.60 -0.12 -10.74
C SER A 339 -10.93 0.47 -9.38
N ALA A 340 -12.21 0.77 -9.13
CA ALA A 340 -12.68 1.25 -7.82
C ALA A 340 -12.36 0.26 -6.67
N GLU A 341 -12.29 -1.04 -6.98
CA GLU A 341 -11.94 -2.10 -6.03
C GLU A 341 -10.45 -2.09 -5.67
N GLN A 342 -9.55 -1.72 -6.59
CA GLN A 342 -8.12 -1.53 -6.29
C GLN A 342 -7.92 -0.36 -5.31
N LEU A 343 -8.69 0.73 -5.49
CA LEU A 343 -8.66 1.89 -4.59
C LEU A 343 -9.24 1.57 -3.20
N ALA A 344 -10.32 0.77 -3.13
CA ALA A 344 -10.89 0.31 -1.87
C ALA A 344 -10.00 -0.70 -1.12
N ALA A 345 -9.28 -1.56 -1.86
CA ALA A 345 -8.33 -2.52 -1.28
C ALA A 345 -7.07 -1.84 -0.73
N GLY A 346 -6.55 -0.80 -1.39
CA GLY A 346 -5.45 0.03 -0.86
C GLY A 346 -5.81 0.73 0.46
N ASN A 347 -7.10 1.03 0.67
CA ASN A 347 -7.62 1.61 1.92
C ASN A 347 -7.73 0.57 3.06
N THR A 348 -7.94 -0.71 2.74
CA THR A 348 -8.31 -1.74 3.73
C THR A 348 -7.24 -2.79 4.00
N ALA A 349 -6.33 -3.08 3.07
CA ALA A 349 -5.30 -4.11 3.28
C ALA A 349 -4.25 -3.69 4.34
N GLY A 350 -3.96 -2.40 4.49
CA GLY A 350 -3.17 -1.88 5.62
C GLY A 350 -3.98 -1.87 6.92
N HIS A 351 -5.12 -1.20 6.91
CA HIS A 351 -5.90 -0.92 8.13
C HIS A 351 -6.65 -2.12 8.74
N ALA A 352 -7.09 -3.09 7.93
CA ALA A 352 -7.84 -4.25 8.44
C ALA A 352 -6.90 -5.25 9.15
N HIS A 353 -5.66 -5.39 8.68
CA HIS A 353 -4.65 -6.22 9.34
C HIS A 353 -4.02 -5.51 10.55
N ASP A 354 -3.84 -4.18 10.50
CA ASP A 354 -3.37 -3.38 11.64
C ASP A 354 -4.38 -3.25 12.80
N SER A 355 -5.65 -3.59 12.55
CA SER A 355 -6.67 -3.67 13.61
C SER A 355 -6.71 -5.02 14.31
N LEU A 356 -6.02 -6.05 13.78
CA LEU A 356 -6.01 -7.39 14.35
C LEU A 356 -4.74 -7.59 15.17
N TYR A 357 -4.93 -7.84 16.45
CA TYR A 357 -3.84 -8.15 17.38
C TYR A 357 -3.90 -9.62 17.79
N ARG A 358 -2.73 -10.23 17.92
CA ARG A 358 -2.55 -11.54 18.55
C ARG A 358 -1.68 -11.40 19.79
N LEU A 359 -1.84 -12.36 20.71
CA LEU A 359 -0.94 -12.50 21.83
C LEU A 359 0.21 -13.43 21.43
N ASP A 360 1.42 -12.92 21.48
CA ASP A 360 2.65 -13.68 21.28
C ASP A 360 3.32 -13.95 22.62
N TRP A 361 3.74 -15.19 22.83
CA TRP A 361 4.43 -15.64 24.03
C TRP A 361 5.92 -15.71 23.75
N VAL A 362 6.67 -14.72 24.24
CA VAL A 362 8.11 -14.58 24.01
C VAL A 362 8.88 -14.91 25.28
N ALA A 363 10.13 -15.35 25.14
CA ALA A 363 10.98 -15.62 26.29
C ALA A 363 11.16 -14.36 27.14
N ALA A 364 11.00 -14.49 28.46
CA ALA A 364 11.25 -13.41 29.40
C ALA A 364 12.72 -12.95 29.31
N PRO A 365 13.01 -11.65 29.48
CA PRO A 365 14.38 -11.17 29.62
C PRO A 365 15.08 -11.88 30.78
N ALA A 366 16.36 -12.21 30.63
CA ALA A 366 17.13 -12.85 31.69
C ALA A 366 17.22 -11.92 32.92
N VAL A 367 16.63 -12.34 34.05
CA VAL A 367 16.71 -11.61 35.32
C VAL A 367 17.78 -12.25 36.20
N SER A 368 18.55 -11.43 36.92
CA SER A 368 19.56 -11.93 37.85
C SER A 368 18.87 -12.48 39.10
N GLN A 369 19.10 -13.76 39.42
CA GLN A 369 18.53 -14.42 40.59
C GLN A 369 18.99 -13.73 41.90
N SER A 370 18.06 -13.40 42.79
CA SER A 370 18.37 -13.07 44.18
C SER A 370 18.53 -14.37 44.99
N ALA A 371 19.49 -14.38 45.92
CA ALA A 371 19.81 -15.57 46.72
C ALA A 371 18.79 -15.86 47.85
N ASP A 372 17.97 -14.88 48.22
CA ASP A 372 16.77 -15.07 49.05
C ASP A 372 15.53 -14.90 48.17
N GLY A 373 14.70 -15.94 48.13
CA GLY A 373 13.37 -15.90 47.51
C GLY A 373 12.31 -15.41 48.51
N PRO A 374 11.16 -14.92 48.03
CA PRO A 374 10.07 -14.48 48.91
C PRO A 374 9.53 -15.63 49.76
N GLU A 375 8.96 -15.31 50.93
CA GLU A 375 8.23 -16.32 51.72
C GLU A 375 6.95 -16.72 50.98
N THR A 376 6.69 -18.03 50.86
CA THR A 376 5.60 -18.57 50.04
C THR A 376 4.73 -19.56 50.82
N VAL A 377 3.41 -19.52 50.61
CA VAL A 377 2.49 -20.57 51.08
C VAL A 377 1.56 -21.04 49.96
N GLU A 378 1.32 -22.35 49.88
CA GLU A 378 0.34 -22.92 48.96
C GLU A 378 -1.00 -23.17 49.68
N LEU A 379 -2.09 -22.65 49.12
CA LEU A 379 -3.43 -22.83 49.64
C LEU A 379 -3.93 -24.27 49.43
N SER A 380 -4.79 -24.72 50.34
CA SER A 380 -5.42 -26.03 50.25
C SER A 380 -6.66 -25.96 49.35
N THR A 381 -7.33 -27.09 49.14
CA THR A 381 -8.56 -27.16 48.35
C THR A 381 -9.68 -26.25 48.87
N ASP A 382 -9.70 -25.96 50.18
CA ASP A 382 -10.57 -24.94 50.78
C ASP A 382 -9.78 -23.65 51.04
N ALA A 383 -9.45 -22.96 49.94
CA ALA A 383 -8.56 -21.80 49.92
C ALA A 383 -8.97 -20.69 50.90
N LEU A 384 -10.27 -20.40 51.04
CA LEU A 384 -10.78 -19.36 51.95
C LEU A 384 -10.60 -19.75 53.42
N ALA A 385 -10.89 -21.00 53.78
CA ALA A 385 -10.67 -21.49 55.14
C ALA A 385 -9.18 -21.50 55.50
N HIS A 386 -8.31 -21.87 54.55
CA HIS A 386 -6.87 -21.86 54.77
C HIS A 386 -6.34 -20.43 54.94
N LEU A 387 -6.74 -19.49 54.08
CA LEU A 387 -6.42 -18.06 54.23
C LEU A 387 -6.83 -17.50 55.60
N ALA A 388 -8.04 -17.82 56.06
CA ALA A 388 -8.54 -17.36 57.35
C ALA A 388 -7.76 -17.92 58.54
N SER A 389 -7.03 -19.03 58.37
CA SER A 389 -6.23 -19.66 59.41
C SER A 389 -4.78 -19.16 59.50
N LEU A 390 -4.33 -18.34 58.54
CA LEU A 390 -2.98 -17.78 58.55
C LEU A 390 -2.84 -16.70 59.64
N GLU A 391 -1.90 -16.88 60.55
CA GLU A 391 -1.57 -15.87 61.59
C GLU A 391 -0.78 -14.69 61.01
N THR A 392 0.05 -14.96 60.00
CA THR A 392 0.81 -13.97 59.22
C THR A 392 0.66 -14.30 57.74
N VAL A 393 0.51 -13.27 56.90
CA VAL A 393 0.38 -13.43 55.46
C VAL A 393 1.77 -13.34 54.85
N PRO A 394 2.24 -14.35 54.10
CA PRO A 394 3.52 -14.29 53.42
C PRO A 394 3.48 -13.32 52.23
N ASP A 395 4.65 -12.98 51.70
CA ASP A 395 4.77 -12.11 50.52
C ASP A 395 4.03 -12.69 49.31
N VAL A 396 4.00 -14.02 49.20
CA VAL A 396 3.40 -14.74 48.08
C VAL A 396 2.51 -15.87 48.57
N VAL A 397 1.25 -15.85 48.14
CA VAL A 397 0.29 -16.92 48.37
C VAL A 397 -0.06 -17.57 47.04
N MET A 398 0.00 -18.90 46.96
CA MET A 398 -0.21 -19.66 45.72
C MET A 398 -1.52 -20.46 45.81
N VAL A 399 -2.26 -20.52 44.71
CA VAL A 399 -3.46 -21.35 44.60
C VAL A 399 -3.50 -22.09 43.28
N GLU A 400 -3.61 -23.42 43.33
CA GLU A 400 -3.78 -24.24 42.13
C GLU A 400 -5.25 -24.28 41.71
N VAL A 401 -5.57 -23.67 40.58
CA VAL A 401 -6.96 -23.50 40.10
C VAL A 401 -7.66 -24.84 39.88
N GLY A 402 -6.94 -25.86 39.41
CA GLY A 402 -7.49 -27.20 39.19
C GLY A 402 -7.95 -27.92 40.47
N THR A 403 -7.56 -27.42 41.64
CA THR A 403 -7.96 -27.98 42.95
C THR A 403 -9.17 -27.28 43.56
N LEU A 404 -9.54 -26.11 43.04
CA LEU A 404 -10.69 -25.34 43.51
C LEU A 404 -11.99 -25.99 43.02
N GLY A 405 -12.80 -26.46 43.96
CA GLY A 405 -14.10 -27.10 43.66
C GLY A 405 -14.07 -28.63 43.56
N ALA A 406 -12.94 -29.27 43.83
CA ALA A 406 -12.86 -30.74 43.96
C ALA A 406 -13.43 -31.19 45.32
N THR A 407 -14.74 -31.39 45.41
CA THR A 407 -15.38 -32.06 46.56
C THR A 407 -15.50 -33.56 46.29
N GLY A 408 -14.39 -34.29 46.40
CA GLY A 408 -14.36 -35.75 46.28
C GLY A 408 -12.92 -36.31 46.21
N PRO A 409 -12.70 -37.60 46.50
CA PRO A 409 -11.37 -38.20 46.41
C PRO A 409 -10.86 -38.09 44.97
N VAL A 410 -9.60 -37.69 44.82
CA VAL A 410 -8.87 -37.54 43.54
C VAL A 410 -8.68 -38.92 42.91
N GLY A 411 -9.74 -39.47 42.34
CA GLY A 411 -9.71 -40.59 41.43
C GLY A 411 -9.72 -40.04 40.01
N HIS A 412 -8.83 -40.57 39.17
CA HIS A 412 -8.83 -40.33 37.73
C HIS A 412 -10.16 -40.77 37.12
N THR A 413 -11.13 -39.87 37.11
CA THR A 413 -12.37 -39.98 36.33
C THR A 413 -12.53 -38.65 35.64
N GLU A 414 -12.57 -38.70 34.30
CA GLU A 414 -12.81 -37.59 33.38
C GLU A 414 -13.71 -36.54 34.02
N ALA A 415 -13.12 -35.41 34.42
CA ALA A 415 -13.88 -34.31 34.99
C ALA A 415 -14.86 -33.83 33.91
N PRO A 416 -16.14 -33.58 34.24
CA PRO A 416 -17.14 -33.24 33.24
C PRO A 416 -16.75 -31.93 32.55
N ASP A 417 -16.31 -32.08 31.30
CA ASP A 417 -16.17 -31.07 30.26
C ASP A 417 -17.54 -30.38 30.09
N GLY A 418 -17.77 -29.30 30.81
CA GLY A 418 -19.02 -28.58 30.69
C GLY A 418 -18.97 -27.20 31.30
N ALA A 419 -19.79 -26.30 30.72
CA ALA A 419 -19.96 -24.93 31.16
C ALA A 419 -20.25 -24.80 32.68
N GLY A 420 -20.89 -25.79 33.30
CA GLY A 420 -21.18 -25.81 34.74
C GLY A 420 -19.92 -25.89 35.61
N ALA A 421 -18.95 -26.73 35.25
CA ALA A 421 -17.69 -26.83 35.98
C ALA A 421 -16.86 -25.55 35.82
N THR A 422 -16.81 -24.98 34.60
CA THR A 422 -16.19 -23.67 34.33
C THR A 422 -16.81 -22.56 35.18
N HIS A 423 -18.14 -22.51 35.25
CA HIS A 423 -18.85 -21.53 36.07
C HIS A 423 -18.52 -21.67 37.56
N GLN A 424 -18.51 -22.90 38.10
CA GLN A 424 -18.19 -23.14 39.51
C GLN A 424 -16.76 -22.71 39.86
N VAL A 425 -15.76 -23.11 39.06
CA VAL A 425 -14.36 -22.73 39.29
C VAL A 425 -14.21 -21.20 39.20
N THR A 426 -14.78 -20.58 38.17
CA THR A 426 -14.70 -19.12 37.98
C THR A 426 -15.38 -18.37 39.13
N ALA A 427 -16.54 -18.84 39.62
CA ALA A 427 -17.23 -18.25 40.75
C ALA A 427 -16.42 -18.36 42.05
N ARG A 428 -15.73 -19.48 42.28
CA ARG A 428 -14.89 -19.67 43.46
C ARG A 428 -13.63 -18.81 43.41
N VAL A 429 -13.03 -18.66 42.22
CA VAL A 429 -11.93 -17.70 42.01
C VAL A 429 -12.40 -16.27 42.22
N LEU A 430 -13.58 -15.89 41.73
CA LEU A 430 -14.14 -14.56 41.96
C LEU A 430 -14.34 -14.28 43.46
N GLU A 431 -14.88 -15.24 44.21
CA GLU A 431 -15.04 -15.11 45.67
C GLU A 431 -13.69 -14.93 46.38
N LEU A 432 -12.66 -15.67 45.93
CA LEU A 432 -11.30 -15.55 46.45
C LEU A 432 -10.69 -14.17 46.16
N VAL A 433 -10.82 -13.68 44.93
CA VAL A 433 -10.35 -12.33 44.51
C VAL A 433 -11.06 -11.24 45.31
N GLN A 434 -12.39 -11.35 45.50
CA GLN A 434 -13.17 -10.39 46.28
C GLN A 434 -12.76 -10.39 47.76
N HIS A 435 -12.55 -11.58 48.35
CA HIS A 435 -12.08 -11.69 49.72
C HIS A 435 -10.68 -11.09 49.89
N TRP A 436 -9.77 -11.40 48.97
CA TRP A 436 -8.41 -10.87 48.97
C TRP A 436 -8.39 -9.34 48.85
N ALA A 437 -9.16 -8.78 47.92
CA ALA A 437 -9.21 -7.34 47.69
C ALA A 437 -9.87 -6.55 48.83
N ALA A 438 -10.77 -7.17 49.60
CA ALA A 438 -11.52 -6.50 50.67
C ALA A 438 -10.77 -6.42 52.01
N ASP A 439 -9.71 -7.21 52.21
CA ASP A 439 -9.02 -7.34 53.49
C ASP A 439 -7.62 -6.73 53.41
N GLU A 440 -7.43 -5.63 54.16
CA GLU A 440 -6.19 -4.83 54.16
C GLU A 440 -4.94 -5.63 54.58
N ARG A 441 -5.12 -6.79 55.25
CA ARG A 441 -4.01 -7.68 55.63
C ARG A 441 -3.23 -8.22 54.42
N TYR A 442 -3.85 -8.22 53.24
CA TYR A 442 -3.26 -8.76 52.01
C TYR A 442 -2.70 -7.69 51.07
N ALA A 443 -2.73 -6.41 51.46
CA ALA A 443 -2.37 -5.29 50.59
C ALA A 443 -0.92 -5.35 50.09
N ASP A 444 0.01 -5.85 50.92
CA ASP A 444 1.42 -5.97 50.58
C ASP A 444 1.81 -7.36 50.00
N SER A 445 0.84 -8.28 49.92
CA SER A 445 1.05 -9.66 49.45
C SER A 445 0.55 -9.84 48.02
N ARG A 446 1.08 -10.87 47.34
CA ARG A 446 0.63 -11.28 45.99
C ARG A 446 -0.05 -12.64 46.02
N LEU A 447 -1.21 -12.75 45.36
CA LEU A 447 -1.90 -14.00 45.13
C LEU A 447 -1.60 -14.53 43.72
N VAL A 448 -0.92 -15.68 43.65
CA VAL A 448 -0.47 -16.36 42.44
C VAL A 448 -1.42 -17.51 42.11
N PHE A 449 -2.08 -17.43 40.96
CA PHE A 449 -2.95 -18.47 40.44
C PHE A 449 -2.18 -19.38 39.48
N ILE A 450 -2.06 -20.66 39.86
CA ILE A 450 -1.41 -21.68 39.06
C ILE A 450 -2.44 -22.43 38.24
N THR A 451 -2.24 -22.46 36.93
CA THR A 451 -3.04 -23.21 35.97
C THR A 451 -2.19 -24.25 35.23
N ARG A 452 -2.85 -25.22 34.59
CA ARG A 452 -2.21 -26.20 33.70
C ARG A 452 -3.01 -26.33 32.42
N GLY A 453 -2.35 -26.17 31.27
CA GLY A 453 -2.98 -26.30 29.96
C GLY A 453 -4.08 -25.27 29.70
N ALA A 454 -4.04 -24.12 30.37
CA ALA A 454 -5.02 -23.04 30.18
C ALA A 454 -4.75 -22.22 28.91
N ILE A 455 -3.48 -22.18 28.47
CA ILE A 455 -3.02 -21.32 27.38
C ILE A 455 -2.23 -22.14 26.35
N ALA A 456 -2.58 -21.97 25.07
CA ALA A 456 -1.76 -22.42 23.96
C ALA A 456 -0.71 -21.35 23.65
N ALA A 457 0.54 -21.58 24.04
CA ALA A 457 1.61 -20.58 23.95
C ALA A 457 2.50 -20.76 22.71
N ARG A 458 2.58 -21.97 22.18
CA ARG A 458 3.37 -22.32 20.99
C ARG A 458 2.50 -22.83 19.85
N SER A 459 3.05 -22.77 18.63
CA SER A 459 2.38 -23.34 17.45
C SER A 459 2.23 -24.86 17.62
N GLY A 460 0.99 -25.35 17.58
CA GLY A 460 0.66 -26.77 17.79
C GLY A 460 0.18 -27.10 19.21
N ASP A 461 0.29 -26.16 20.16
CA ASP A 461 -0.32 -26.33 21.49
C ASP A 461 -1.85 -26.36 21.38
N THR A 462 -2.49 -27.14 22.25
CA THR A 462 -3.96 -27.15 22.42
C THR A 462 -4.31 -26.74 23.85
N VAL A 463 -5.39 -25.98 24.02
CA VAL A 463 -5.95 -25.68 25.35
C VAL A 463 -6.58 -26.96 25.90
N ALA A 464 -6.01 -27.49 26.98
CA ALA A 464 -6.45 -28.74 27.61
C ALA A 464 -7.40 -28.52 28.79
N ASP A 465 -7.38 -27.34 29.44
CA ASP A 465 -8.31 -26.99 30.52
C ASP A 465 -9.07 -25.68 30.23
N PRO A 466 -10.28 -25.76 29.63
CA PRO A 466 -11.08 -24.58 29.33
C PRO A 466 -11.60 -23.87 30.60
N ARG A 467 -11.63 -24.55 31.75
CA ARG A 467 -12.06 -23.94 33.03
C ARG A 467 -10.99 -22.98 33.52
N ALA A 468 -9.73 -23.42 33.46
CA ALA A 468 -8.59 -22.58 33.78
C ALA A 468 -8.44 -21.43 32.77
N ALA A 469 -8.73 -21.65 31.48
CA ALA A 469 -8.74 -20.59 30.47
C ALA A 469 -9.78 -19.49 30.78
N ALA A 470 -10.95 -19.83 31.32
CA ALA A 470 -11.95 -18.85 31.75
C ALA A 470 -11.46 -18.01 32.95
N VAL A 471 -10.75 -18.63 33.89
CA VAL A 471 -10.12 -17.96 35.04
C VAL A 471 -9.10 -16.92 34.58
N TRP A 472 -8.31 -17.21 33.54
CA TRP A 472 -7.41 -16.24 32.92
C TRP A 472 -8.14 -15.00 32.39
N GLY A 473 -9.35 -15.18 31.83
CA GLY A 473 -10.21 -14.06 31.41
C GLY A 473 -10.67 -13.20 32.58
N LEU A 474 -11.15 -13.81 33.66
CA LEU A 474 -11.59 -13.12 34.87
C LEU A 474 -10.45 -12.33 35.54
N LEU A 475 -9.30 -12.99 35.72
CA LEU A 475 -8.17 -12.39 36.45
C LEU A 475 -7.50 -11.26 35.66
N ARG A 476 -7.59 -11.24 34.33
CA ARG A 476 -7.17 -10.07 33.54
C ARG A 476 -7.92 -8.80 33.92
N SER A 477 -9.23 -8.89 34.18
CA SER A 477 -10.01 -7.76 34.68
C SER A 477 -9.57 -7.37 36.09
N ALA A 478 -9.40 -8.35 36.98
CA ALA A 478 -8.94 -8.10 38.35
C ALA A 478 -7.54 -7.46 38.42
N GLN A 479 -6.63 -7.84 37.53
CA GLN A 479 -5.28 -7.24 37.41
C GLN A 479 -5.32 -5.78 36.97
N THR A 480 -6.35 -5.39 36.21
CA THR A 480 -6.55 -3.98 35.81
C THR A 480 -7.10 -3.16 36.98
N GLU A 481 -7.98 -3.74 37.81
CA GLU A 481 -8.54 -3.08 38.99
C GLU A 481 -7.55 -2.99 40.16
N TYR A 482 -6.73 -4.03 40.37
CA TYR A 482 -5.77 -4.15 41.47
C TYR A 482 -4.35 -4.49 40.94
N PRO A 483 -3.63 -3.52 40.35
CA PRO A 483 -2.32 -3.75 39.77
C PRO A 483 -1.31 -4.30 40.79
N GLY A 484 -0.63 -5.39 40.42
CA GLY A 484 0.43 -5.99 41.25
C GLY A 484 -0.04 -6.95 42.35
N HIS A 485 -1.34 -7.10 42.59
CA HIS A 485 -1.89 -8.00 43.62
C HIS A 485 -2.09 -9.44 43.13
N PHE A 486 -2.31 -9.64 41.83
CA PHE A 486 -2.64 -10.95 41.25
C PHE A 486 -1.67 -11.33 40.13
N LEU A 487 -1.18 -12.57 40.15
CA LEU A 487 -0.31 -13.13 39.11
C LEU A 487 -0.92 -14.43 38.56
N LEU A 488 -0.86 -14.62 37.25
CA LEU A 488 -1.28 -15.83 36.55
C LEU A 488 -0.05 -16.60 36.05
N ALA A 489 0.05 -17.89 36.36
CA ALA A 489 1.13 -18.76 35.90
C ALA A 489 0.57 -20.08 35.34
N ASP A 490 0.74 -20.33 34.04
CA ASP A 490 0.36 -21.61 33.42
C ASP A 490 1.59 -22.53 33.27
N LEU A 491 1.60 -23.64 34.02
CA LEU A 491 2.74 -24.54 34.15
C LEU A 491 2.45 -25.92 33.52
N GLU A 492 3.50 -26.66 33.17
CA GLU A 492 3.37 -28.06 32.71
C GLU A 492 3.33 -29.04 33.89
N ASP A 493 4.16 -28.79 34.92
CA ASP A 493 4.24 -29.61 36.13
C ASP A 493 4.13 -28.74 37.39
N ARG A 494 3.39 -29.23 38.38
CA ARG A 494 3.26 -28.60 39.71
C ARG A 494 4.61 -28.56 40.43
N GLN A 495 5.47 -29.57 40.25
CA GLN A 495 6.76 -29.62 40.93
C GLN A 495 7.70 -28.48 40.48
N GLN A 496 7.52 -27.97 39.26
CA GLN A 496 8.25 -26.82 38.73
C GLN A 496 7.82 -25.50 39.37
N ALA A 497 6.59 -25.42 39.92
CA ALA A 497 6.05 -24.16 40.42
C ALA A 497 6.99 -23.47 41.41
N ALA A 498 7.56 -24.21 42.37
CA ALA A 498 8.49 -23.64 43.35
C ALA A 498 9.84 -23.21 42.74
N GLU A 499 10.28 -23.85 41.66
CA GLU A 499 11.58 -23.61 41.02
C GLU A 499 11.54 -22.36 40.11
N VAL A 500 10.45 -22.15 39.38
CA VAL A 500 10.30 -20.99 38.47
C VAL A 500 9.63 -19.78 39.13
N LEU A 501 9.06 -19.91 40.34
CA LEU A 501 8.32 -18.81 40.99
C LEU A 501 9.18 -17.56 41.23
N ALA A 502 10.44 -17.75 41.63
CA ALA A 502 11.37 -16.64 41.85
C ALA A 502 11.59 -15.84 40.54
N ASP A 503 11.84 -16.54 39.44
CA ASP A 503 12.04 -15.94 38.11
C ASP A 503 10.75 -15.28 37.59
N VAL A 504 9.59 -15.91 37.84
CA VAL A 504 8.27 -15.38 37.48
C VAL A 504 7.98 -14.09 38.23
N ILE A 505 8.23 -14.02 39.54
CA ILE A 505 8.02 -12.81 40.34
C ILE A 505 9.02 -11.72 39.93
N ALA A 506 10.29 -12.10 39.73
CA ALA A 506 11.35 -11.20 39.32
C ALA A 506 11.14 -10.61 37.92
N SER A 507 10.41 -11.31 37.04
CA SER A 507 10.03 -10.79 35.72
C SER A 507 9.15 -9.54 35.82
N GLY A 508 8.43 -9.35 36.93
CA GLY A 508 7.49 -8.25 37.11
C GLY A 508 6.21 -8.37 36.25
N GLU A 509 6.05 -9.48 35.54
CA GLU A 509 4.94 -9.69 34.62
C GLU A 509 3.70 -10.25 35.34
N PRO A 510 2.49 -9.74 35.04
CA PRO A 510 1.27 -10.21 35.66
C PRO A 510 0.81 -11.58 35.15
N GLN A 511 1.30 -12.01 33.99
CA GLN A 511 0.89 -13.23 33.30
C GLN A 511 2.09 -13.92 32.67
N VAL A 512 2.30 -15.19 33.03
CA VAL A 512 3.40 -16.01 32.51
C VAL A 512 2.91 -17.39 32.10
N VAL A 513 3.59 -17.97 31.13
CA VAL A 513 3.45 -19.37 30.73
C VAL A 513 4.82 -20.02 30.79
N VAL A 514 4.94 -21.19 31.40
CA VAL A 514 6.21 -21.93 31.49
C VAL A 514 6.12 -23.17 30.62
N ARG A 515 7.06 -23.32 29.69
CA ARG A 515 7.18 -24.48 28.80
C ARG A 515 8.64 -24.92 28.72
N ASP A 516 8.92 -26.20 28.97
CA ASP A 516 10.28 -26.76 29.05
C ASP A 516 11.21 -25.99 30.01
N GLY A 517 10.65 -25.48 31.11
CA GLY A 517 11.38 -24.66 32.09
C GLY A 517 11.70 -23.23 31.63
N VAL A 518 11.24 -22.81 30.45
CA VAL A 518 11.39 -21.43 29.96
C VAL A 518 10.18 -20.60 30.34
N VAL A 519 10.41 -19.47 31.01
CA VAL A 519 9.36 -18.48 31.31
C VAL A 519 9.06 -17.66 30.05
N LEU A 520 7.82 -17.72 29.60
CA LEU A 520 7.27 -16.97 28.49
C LEU A 520 6.32 -15.89 29.00
N VAL A 521 6.37 -14.72 28.38
CA VAL A 521 5.59 -13.53 28.76
C VAL A 521 4.75 -13.08 27.57
N GLY A 522 3.52 -12.66 27.85
CA GLY A 522 2.57 -12.25 26.82
C GLY A 522 2.90 -10.86 26.27
N ARG A 523 2.96 -10.72 24.96
CA ARG A 523 3.09 -9.45 24.25
C ARG A 523 2.02 -9.34 23.19
N LEU A 524 1.40 -8.17 23.09
CA LEU A 524 0.45 -7.90 22.03
C LEU A 524 1.23 -7.57 20.75
N ALA A 525 0.98 -8.30 19.68
CA ALA A 525 1.60 -8.10 18.38
C ALA A 525 0.53 -7.89 17.31
N SER A 526 0.81 -7.02 16.32
CA SER A 526 -0.04 -6.88 15.13
C SER A 526 0.07 -8.14 14.27
N VAL A 527 -1.06 -8.58 13.70
CA VAL A 527 -1.07 -9.66 12.70
C VAL A 527 -0.55 -9.10 11.38
N ALA A 528 0.77 -9.11 11.21
CA ALA A 528 1.41 -8.62 9.99
C ALA A 528 0.96 -9.43 8.75
N SER A 529 0.68 -8.74 7.65
CA SER A 529 0.34 -9.32 6.33
C SER A 529 1.51 -10.03 5.63
N SER A 530 2.69 -10.09 6.25
CA SER A 530 3.93 -10.57 5.62
C SER A 530 4.21 -12.06 5.78
N ALA A 531 3.26 -12.85 6.31
CA ALA A 531 3.36 -14.30 6.18
C ALA A 531 3.22 -14.63 4.68
N GLY A 532 4.30 -15.08 4.05
CA GLY A 532 4.30 -15.50 2.65
C GLY A 532 3.15 -16.47 2.35
N LEU A 533 2.71 -16.52 1.09
CA LEU A 533 1.57 -17.32 0.67
C LEU A 533 1.70 -18.78 1.14
N LEU A 534 0.76 -19.21 1.99
CA LEU A 534 0.74 -20.58 2.50
C LEU A 534 -0.04 -21.48 1.52
N PRO A 535 0.54 -22.62 1.11
CA PRO A 535 -0.19 -23.61 0.32
C PRO A 535 -1.48 -24.05 1.03
N PRO A 536 -2.57 -24.31 0.28
CA PRO A 536 -3.79 -24.86 0.85
C PRO A 536 -3.53 -26.16 1.65
N PRO A 537 -4.10 -26.31 2.84
CA PRO A 537 -3.93 -27.52 3.64
C PRO A 537 -4.56 -28.73 2.95
N GLY A 538 -4.04 -29.93 3.22
CA GLY A 538 -4.62 -31.19 2.73
C GLY A 538 -4.18 -31.64 1.34
N GLY A 539 -3.12 -31.05 0.77
CA GLY A 539 -2.53 -31.51 -0.49
C GLY A 539 -3.37 -31.22 -1.74
N VAL A 540 -4.28 -30.26 -1.65
CA VAL A 540 -5.10 -29.80 -2.79
C VAL A 540 -4.17 -29.16 -3.83
N PRO A 541 -4.27 -29.53 -5.13
CA PRO A 541 -3.53 -28.86 -6.19
C PRO A 541 -3.81 -27.36 -6.21
N TRP A 542 -2.76 -26.58 -6.45
CA TRP A 542 -2.84 -25.13 -6.51
C TRP A 542 -1.96 -24.59 -7.63
N ARG A 543 -2.25 -23.39 -8.10
CA ARG A 543 -1.33 -22.62 -8.95
C ARG A 543 -1.18 -21.21 -8.42
N LEU A 544 -0.01 -20.63 -8.62
CA LEU A 544 0.23 -19.21 -8.42
C LEU A 544 -0.36 -18.45 -9.60
N GLU A 545 -1.22 -17.48 -9.31
CA GLU A 545 -1.84 -16.64 -10.32
C GLU A 545 -2.05 -15.23 -9.75
N SER A 546 -2.19 -14.24 -10.64
CA SER A 546 -2.59 -12.89 -10.27
C SER A 546 -4.08 -12.74 -10.53
N ARG A 547 -4.92 -12.86 -9.49
CA ARG A 547 -6.39 -12.68 -9.64
C ARG A 547 -6.75 -11.30 -10.17
N ARG A 548 -5.91 -10.30 -9.85
CA ARG A 548 -5.97 -8.95 -10.39
C ARG A 548 -4.60 -8.66 -11.01
N LYS A 549 -4.57 -8.33 -12.30
CA LYS A 549 -3.32 -7.92 -12.96
C LYS A 549 -3.01 -6.46 -12.63
N GLY A 550 -1.75 -6.06 -12.78
CA GLY A 550 -1.28 -4.70 -12.54
C GLY A 550 -0.51 -4.47 -11.24
N SER A 551 -0.39 -5.47 -10.37
CA SER A 551 0.45 -5.43 -9.15
C SER A 551 0.94 -6.83 -8.77
N LEU A 552 2.14 -6.92 -8.19
CA LEU A 552 2.70 -8.16 -7.64
C LEU A 552 2.11 -8.52 -6.27
N ASP A 553 1.49 -7.56 -5.57
CA ASP A 553 0.83 -7.81 -4.27
C ASP A 553 -0.48 -8.59 -4.42
N ALA A 554 -0.97 -8.74 -5.65
CA ALA A 554 -2.19 -9.47 -5.99
C ALA A 554 -1.94 -10.95 -6.37
N LEU A 555 -0.72 -11.46 -6.11
CA LEU A 555 -0.40 -12.87 -6.29
C LEU A 555 -1.10 -13.73 -5.22
N GLU A 556 -1.79 -14.76 -5.67
CA GLU A 556 -2.54 -15.68 -4.83
C GLU A 556 -2.28 -17.13 -5.23
N LEU A 557 -2.37 -18.06 -4.26
CA LEU A 557 -2.42 -19.49 -4.54
C LEU A 557 -3.88 -19.90 -4.75
N ILE A 558 -4.24 -20.14 -6.01
CA ILE A 558 -5.60 -20.54 -6.38
C ILE A 558 -5.67 -22.06 -6.37
N THR A 559 -6.60 -22.62 -5.60
CA THR A 559 -6.90 -24.05 -5.61
C THR A 559 -7.53 -24.45 -6.95
N GLU A 560 -7.02 -25.50 -7.56
CA GLU A 560 -7.64 -26.11 -8.74
C GLU A 560 -8.40 -27.37 -8.37
N ALA A 561 -9.49 -27.63 -9.09
CA ALA A 561 -10.04 -28.98 -9.14
C ALA A 561 -9.01 -29.88 -9.83
N PRO A 562 -8.64 -31.04 -9.26
CA PRO A 562 -7.71 -31.95 -9.90
C PRO A 562 -8.25 -32.34 -11.28
N GLN A 563 -7.44 -32.18 -12.33
CA GLN A 563 -7.80 -32.68 -13.65
C GLN A 563 -7.90 -34.21 -13.60
N GLU A 564 -9.11 -34.75 -13.59
CA GLU A 564 -9.35 -36.19 -13.37
C GLU A 564 -8.78 -37.08 -14.47
N GLN A 565 -8.61 -36.58 -15.69
CA GLN A 565 -8.09 -37.36 -16.82
C GLN A 565 -7.17 -36.54 -17.74
N LEU A 566 -6.01 -37.10 -18.10
CA LEU A 566 -5.08 -36.53 -19.07
C LEU A 566 -5.60 -36.66 -20.50
N ALA A 567 -5.37 -35.64 -21.33
CA ALA A 567 -5.65 -35.74 -22.76
C ALA A 567 -4.66 -36.67 -23.47
N THR A 568 -5.00 -37.13 -24.67
CA THR A 568 -4.12 -37.96 -25.50
C THR A 568 -2.76 -37.29 -25.71
N GLY A 569 -1.69 -38.03 -25.46
CA GLY A 569 -0.30 -37.57 -25.59
C GLY A 569 0.21 -36.70 -24.43
N GLN A 570 -0.59 -36.45 -23.39
CA GLN A 570 -0.16 -35.68 -22.22
C GLN A 570 0.42 -36.58 -21.12
N VAL A 571 1.34 -36.00 -20.36
CA VAL A 571 1.81 -36.52 -19.07
C VAL A 571 1.47 -35.54 -17.96
N ARG A 572 1.31 -36.04 -16.74
CA ARG A 572 1.31 -35.20 -15.53
C ARG A 572 2.70 -35.24 -14.94
N MET A 573 3.28 -34.07 -14.70
CA MET A 573 4.56 -33.94 -13.99
C MET A 573 4.35 -33.28 -12.62
N ALA A 574 4.99 -33.85 -11.60
CA ALA A 574 5.23 -33.16 -10.33
C ALA A 574 6.34 -32.14 -10.56
N VAL A 575 6.02 -30.86 -10.41
CA VAL A 575 6.96 -29.78 -10.63
C VAL A 575 7.87 -29.66 -9.40
N HIS A 576 9.18 -29.67 -9.63
CA HIS A 576 10.18 -29.50 -8.58
C HIS A 576 10.85 -28.13 -8.66
N ALA A 577 11.00 -27.58 -9.86
CA ALA A 577 11.49 -26.22 -10.09
C ALA A 577 10.82 -25.62 -11.32
N ALA A 578 10.63 -24.31 -11.33
CA ALA A 578 10.06 -23.56 -12.44
C ALA A 578 10.90 -22.31 -12.74
N GLY A 579 11.07 -22.00 -14.03
CA GLY A 579 11.78 -20.79 -14.46
C GLY A 579 10.87 -19.57 -14.42
N LEU A 580 11.38 -18.45 -13.89
CA LEU A 580 10.69 -17.16 -13.90
C LEU A 580 11.13 -16.34 -15.09
N ASN A 581 10.22 -16.10 -16.04
CA ASN A 581 10.51 -15.36 -17.26
C ASN A 581 9.98 -13.92 -17.20
N PHE A 582 10.55 -13.04 -18.04
CA PHE A 582 10.08 -11.64 -18.13
C PHE A 582 8.59 -11.57 -18.52
N ARG A 583 8.12 -12.50 -19.36
CA ARG A 583 6.70 -12.68 -19.67
C ARG A 583 5.84 -12.83 -18.42
N ASP A 584 6.28 -13.59 -17.42
CA ASP A 584 5.48 -13.83 -16.21
C ASP A 584 5.36 -12.55 -15.37
N VAL A 585 6.43 -11.76 -15.31
CA VAL A 585 6.42 -10.43 -14.66
C VAL A 585 5.50 -9.48 -15.41
N LEU A 586 5.60 -9.42 -16.74
CA LEU A 586 4.70 -8.60 -17.56
C LEU A 586 3.25 -9.09 -17.45
N ASN A 587 3.00 -10.39 -17.32
CA ASN A 587 1.66 -10.94 -17.13
C ASN A 587 1.08 -10.46 -15.78
N ALA A 588 1.84 -10.58 -14.69
CA ALA A 588 1.43 -10.10 -13.38
C ALA A 588 1.15 -8.59 -13.37
N LEU A 589 2.00 -7.82 -14.06
CA LEU A 589 1.91 -6.37 -14.15
C LEU A 589 0.95 -5.86 -15.23
N ASP A 590 0.24 -6.72 -15.95
CA ASP A 590 -0.64 -6.37 -17.09
C ASP A 590 0.06 -5.57 -18.21
N MET A 591 1.31 -5.93 -18.48
CA MET A 591 2.17 -5.29 -19.50
C MET A 591 2.44 -6.19 -20.71
N TYR A 592 1.93 -7.41 -20.71
CA TYR A 592 2.18 -8.35 -21.80
C TYR A 592 1.26 -8.03 -22.98
N PRO A 593 1.79 -7.85 -24.21
CA PRO A 593 0.95 -7.60 -25.37
C PRO A 593 0.14 -8.84 -25.74
N GLY A 594 -1.20 -8.73 -25.73
CA GLY A 594 -2.13 -9.82 -26.02
C GLY A 594 -2.43 -10.70 -24.81
N ASP A 595 -2.98 -11.90 -25.02
CA ASP A 595 -3.24 -12.85 -23.93
C ASP A 595 -1.93 -13.56 -23.54
N PRO A 596 -1.37 -13.29 -22.35
CA PRO A 596 -0.17 -13.98 -21.91
C PRO A 596 -0.45 -15.45 -21.59
N GLY A 597 -1.67 -15.89 -21.29
CA GLY A 597 -1.95 -17.23 -20.76
C GLY A 597 -1.46 -17.43 -19.32
N LEU A 598 -1.30 -18.69 -18.90
CA LEU A 598 -0.89 -19.04 -17.52
C LEU A 598 0.56 -18.63 -17.21
N MET A 599 0.81 -18.29 -15.95
CA MET A 599 2.15 -18.03 -15.41
C MET A 599 3.00 -19.31 -15.31
N GLY A 600 4.31 -19.16 -15.46
CA GLY A 600 5.26 -20.26 -15.43
C GLY A 600 5.29 -20.99 -16.77
N SER A 601 6.10 -20.48 -17.70
CA SER A 601 6.27 -21.03 -19.06
C SER A 601 7.25 -22.21 -19.16
N GLU A 602 8.00 -22.50 -18.11
CA GLU A 602 8.96 -23.60 -18.09
C GLU A 602 9.09 -24.20 -16.71
N ALA A 603 9.36 -25.50 -16.68
CA ALA A 603 9.57 -26.23 -15.44
C ALA A 603 10.41 -27.50 -15.65
N ALA A 604 10.94 -27.99 -14.54
CA ALA A 604 11.56 -29.30 -14.43
C ALA A 604 10.93 -30.08 -13.28
N GLY A 605 10.80 -31.39 -13.47
CA GLY A 605 10.08 -32.23 -12.53
C GLY A 605 10.12 -33.72 -12.86
N VAL A 606 9.21 -34.48 -12.27
CA VAL A 606 9.11 -35.93 -12.42
C VAL A 606 7.75 -36.30 -12.98
N VAL A 607 7.71 -37.16 -14.00
CA VAL A 607 6.45 -37.71 -14.53
C VAL A 607 5.78 -38.57 -13.46
N VAL A 608 4.55 -38.24 -13.09
CA VAL A 608 3.75 -39.00 -12.11
C VAL A 608 2.60 -39.77 -12.74
N GLU A 609 2.18 -39.38 -13.94
CA GLU A 609 1.12 -40.06 -14.69
C GLU A 609 1.31 -39.88 -16.20
N THR A 610 0.89 -40.86 -16.99
CA THR A 610 0.95 -40.84 -18.46
C THR A 610 -0.44 -41.09 -19.04
N GLY A 611 -0.89 -40.21 -19.94
CA GLY A 611 -2.12 -40.40 -20.70
C GLY A 611 -1.98 -41.43 -21.83
N SER A 612 -3.07 -41.64 -22.57
CA SER A 612 -3.07 -42.51 -23.75
C SER A 612 -2.12 -42.00 -24.83
N GLU A 613 -1.49 -42.92 -25.58
CA GLU A 613 -0.56 -42.61 -26.69
C GLU A 613 0.74 -41.88 -26.30
N VAL A 614 1.08 -41.86 -25.00
CA VAL A 614 2.42 -41.51 -24.54
C VAL A 614 3.37 -42.67 -24.80
N THR A 615 4.45 -42.44 -25.55
CA THR A 615 5.40 -43.48 -25.95
C THR A 615 6.85 -43.16 -25.56
N GLY A 616 7.19 -41.87 -25.40
CA GLY A 616 8.56 -41.42 -25.11
C GLY A 616 8.90 -41.27 -23.63
N LEU A 617 7.91 -41.20 -22.75
CA LEU A 617 8.07 -40.90 -21.32
C LEU A 617 7.33 -41.92 -20.46
N ARG A 618 7.84 -42.16 -19.25
CA ARG A 618 7.27 -43.08 -18.26
C ARG A 618 7.21 -42.42 -16.89
N VAL A 619 6.30 -42.90 -16.05
CA VAL A 619 6.26 -42.51 -14.63
C VAL A 619 7.63 -42.73 -13.98
N GLY A 620 8.10 -41.73 -13.26
CA GLY A 620 9.43 -41.66 -12.64
C GLY A 620 10.51 -40.99 -13.50
N ASP A 621 10.26 -40.73 -14.79
CA ASP A 621 11.23 -40.00 -15.62
C ASP A 621 11.36 -38.55 -15.13
N ARG A 622 12.61 -38.09 -14.96
CA ARG A 622 12.95 -36.69 -14.72
C ARG A 622 12.88 -35.94 -16.05
N VAL A 623 12.08 -34.89 -16.14
CA VAL A 623 11.82 -34.14 -17.37
C VAL A 623 11.97 -32.63 -17.18
N LEU A 624 12.37 -31.93 -18.23
CA LEU A 624 12.31 -30.47 -18.36
C LEU A 624 11.62 -30.09 -19.66
N GLY A 625 11.07 -28.88 -19.72
CA GLY A 625 10.56 -28.34 -20.97
C GLY A 625 9.65 -27.13 -20.80
N VAL A 626 8.95 -26.81 -21.89
CA VAL A 626 7.98 -25.71 -21.92
C VAL A 626 6.66 -26.22 -21.36
N VAL A 627 6.16 -25.53 -20.33
CA VAL A 627 4.92 -25.90 -19.63
C VAL A 627 3.98 -24.70 -19.61
N ALA A 628 2.69 -24.95 -19.39
CA ALA A 628 1.73 -23.90 -19.09
C ALA A 628 1.26 -24.11 -17.64
N GLY A 629 1.46 -23.12 -16.78
CA GLY A 629 1.10 -23.24 -15.36
C GLY A 629 2.19 -23.89 -14.51
N GLY A 630 3.48 -23.65 -14.80
CA GLY A 630 4.60 -24.23 -14.06
C GLY A 630 4.69 -23.81 -12.59
N PHE A 631 4.02 -22.73 -12.18
CA PHE A 631 3.99 -22.28 -10.79
C PHE A 631 2.90 -23.00 -9.98
N GLY A 632 3.03 -24.31 -9.86
CA GLY A 632 2.15 -25.17 -9.07
C GLY A 632 2.83 -26.50 -8.77
N PRO A 633 2.24 -27.38 -7.94
CA PRO A 633 2.85 -28.66 -7.60
C PRO A 633 2.72 -29.69 -8.73
N LEU A 634 1.78 -29.50 -9.67
CA LEU A 634 1.49 -30.40 -10.78
C LEU A 634 1.26 -29.62 -12.06
N ALA A 635 1.74 -30.13 -13.20
CA ALA A 635 1.43 -29.60 -14.53
C ALA A 635 1.07 -30.75 -15.49
N ALA A 636 0.03 -30.54 -16.30
CA ALA A 636 -0.32 -31.43 -17.41
C ALA A 636 0.31 -30.89 -18.70
N VAL A 637 1.16 -31.69 -19.35
CA VAL A 637 2.02 -31.22 -20.44
C VAL A 637 2.02 -32.24 -21.57
N ASP A 638 1.98 -31.76 -22.81
CA ASP A 638 2.16 -32.61 -24.00
C ASP A 638 3.58 -33.21 -24.02
N GLN A 639 3.70 -34.53 -24.21
CA GLN A 639 5.00 -35.22 -24.17
C GLN A 639 6.02 -34.65 -25.17
N ARG A 640 5.58 -33.99 -26.25
CA ARG A 640 6.44 -33.38 -27.28
C ARG A 640 7.14 -32.11 -26.79
N MET A 641 6.62 -31.48 -25.74
CA MET A 641 7.19 -30.26 -25.15
C MET A 641 8.21 -30.57 -24.05
N LEU A 642 8.45 -31.86 -23.77
CA LEU A 642 9.31 -32.32 -22.68
C LEU A 642 10.45 -33.18 -23.21
N VAL A 643 11.60 -33.06 -22.55
CA VAL A 643 12.77 -33.93 -22.73
C VAL A 643 13.26 -34.42 -21.38
N LYS A 644 13.99 -35.53 -21.36
CA LYS A 644 14.57 -36.04 -20.11
C LYS A 644 15.67 -35.12 -19.59
N VAL A 645 15.69 -34.90 -18.29
CA VAL A 645 16.76 -34.16 -17.62
C VAL A 645 18.08 -34.90 -17.82
N PRO A 646 19.15 -34.24 -18.31
CA PRO A 646 20.46 -34.85 -18.45
C PRO A 646 21.00 -35.37 -17.11
N ASP A 647 21.82 -36.41 -17.17
CA ASP A 647 22.49 -36.95 -15.99
C ASP A 647 23.36 -35.89 -15.32
N GLY A 648 23.22 -35.75 -13.99
CA GLY A 648 23.97 -34.81 -13.17
C GLY A 648 23.37 -33.41 -13.05
N TRP A 649 22.26 -33.09 -13.73
CA TRP A 649 21.60 -31.80 -13.55
C TRP A 649 20.65 -31.80 -12.35
N SER A 650 20.63 -30.68 -11.61
CA SER A 650 19.58 -30.39 -10.62
C SER A 650 18.26 -30.03 -11.34
N PHE A 651 17.15 -29.95 -10.61
CA PHE A 651 15.89 -29.49 -11.22
C PHE A 651 15.92 -27.99 -11.49
N GLU A 652 16.61 -27.23 -10.65
CA GLU A 652 16.83 -25.80 -10.76
C GLU A 652 17.62 -25.45 -12.02
N ASP A 653 18.74 -26.15 -12.27
CA ASP A 653 19.52 -25.98 -13.50
C ASP A 653 18.68 -26.35 -14.73
N ALA A 654 17.91 -27.43 -14.65
CA ALA A 654 17.06 -27.89 -15.74
C ALA A 654 15.89 -26.95 -16.03
N ALA A 655 15.34 -26.27 -15.02
CA ALA A 655 14.23 -25.34 -15.20
C ALA A 655 14.66 -23.99 -15.79
N ALA A 656 15.94 -23.63 -15.72
CA ALA A 656 16.47 -22.35 -16.24
C ALA A 656 16.79 -22.37 -17.75
N VAL A 657 16.66 -23.52 -18.41
CA VAL A 657 17.14 -23.74 -19.79
C VAL A 657 16.05 -23.61 -20.87
N PRO A 658 14.85 -24.22 -20.75
CA PRO A 658 13.94 -24.41 -21.87
C PRO A 658 13.67 -23.15 -22.72
N VAL A 659 13.09 -22.11 -22.13
CA VAL A 659 12.61 -20.94 -22.87
C VAL A 659 13.78 -20.08 -23.37
N ALA A 660 14.75 -19.80 -22.51
CA ALA A 660 15.91 -18.98 -22.85
C ALA A 660 16.72 -19.57 -24.00
N PHE A 661 17.05 -20.87 -23.93
CA PHE A 661 17.86 -21.54 -24.96
C PHE A 661 17.06 -21.83 -26.23
N LEU A 662 15.77 -22.20 -26.15
CA LEU A 662 14.95 -22.38 -27.34
C LEU A 662 14.79 -21.06 -28.10
N THR A 663 14.61 -19.94 -27.39
CA THR A 663 14.51 -18.62 -28.04
C THR A 663 15.83 -18.21 -28.68
N ALA A 664 16.96 -18.42 -28.00
CA ALA A 664 18.27 -18.14 -28.56
C ALA A 664 18.58 -19.02 -29.78
N TYR A 665 18.32 -20.32 -29.69
CA TYR A 665 18.54 -21.26 -30.78
C TYR A 665 17.66 -20.93 -31.99
N TYR A 666 16.36 -20.72 -31.77
CA TYR A 666 15.44 -20.35 -32.86
C TYR A 666 15.82 -19.02 -33.51
N GLY A 667 16.17 -18.01 -32.71
CA GLY A 667 16.55 -16.69 -33.22
C GLY A 667 17.88 -16.69 -33.99
N LEU A 668 18.92 -17.32 -33.43
CA LEU A 668 20.28 -17.27 -33.98
C LEU A 668 20.51 -18.34 -35.05
N VAL A 669 20.00 -19.55 -34.86
CA VAL A 669 20.24 -20.69 -35.76
C VAL A 669 19.15 -20.77 -36.83
N ASP A 670 17.88 -20.88 -36.44
CA ASP A 670 16.80 -21.17 -37.38
C ASP A 670 16.39 -19.95 -38.21
N LEU A 671 16.31 -18.76 -37.59
CA LEU A 671 15.92 -17.52 -38.26
C LEU A 671 17.11 -16.77 -38.88
N ALA A 672 18.18 -16.55 -38.11
CA ALA A 672 19.32 -15.76 -38.58
C ALA A 672 20.35 -16.57 -39.40
N GLY A 673 20.37 -17.90 -39.26
CA GLY A 673 21.35 -18.75 -39.96
C GLY A 673 22.81 -18.45 -39.58
N LEU A 674 23.04 -18.01 -38.33
CA LEU A 674 24.33 -17.51 -37.86
C LEU A 674 25.43 -18.55 -38.06
N SER A 675 26.53 -18.12 -38.67
CA SER A 675 27.68 -18.96 -39.00
C SER A 675 28.93 -18.56 -38.21
N SER A 676 29.86 -19.51 -38.07
CA SER A 676 31.13 -19.25 -37.40
C SER A 676 31.90 -18.11 -38.08
N GLY A 677 32.38 -17.15 -37.26
CA GLY A 677 33.11 -15.98 -37.72
C GLY A 677 32.26 -14.71 -37.91
N GLU A 678 30.94 -14.80 -37.79
CA GLU A 678 30.04 -13.65 -37.83
C GLU A 678 29.96 -12.96 -36.47
N SER A 679 29.70 -11.64 -36.48
CA SER A 679 29.55 -10.83 -35.27
C SER A 679 28.08 -10.58 -34.97
N VAL A 680 27.66 -10.80 -33.73
CA VAL A 680 26.30 -10.53 -33.25
C VAL A 680 26.31 -9.51 -32.12
N LEU A 681 25.36 -8.58 -32.14
CA LEU A 681 25.12 -7.66 -31.04
C LEU A 681 24.07 -8.27 -30.10
N VAL A 682 24.44 -8.50 -28.84
CA VAL A 682 23.52 -8.97 -27.79
C VAL A 682 23.24 -7.82 -26.84
N ALA A 683 22.08 -7.19 -26.98
CA ALA A 683 21.62 -6.17 -26.03
C ALA A 683 21.31 -6.81 -24.66
N SER A 684 21.63 -6.13 -23.55
CA SER A 684 21.32 -6.59 -22.18
C SER A 684 21.95 -7.92 -21.74
N GLY A 685 23.16 -8.25 -22.21
CA GLY A 685 23.85 -9.54 -22.00
C GLY A 685 24.20 -9.96 -20.55
N ARG A 686 23.67 -9.29 -19.52
CA ARG A 686 23.77 -9.71 -18.09
C ARG A 686 22.47 -10.31 -17.54
N ARG A 687 21.37 -10.32 -18.29
CA ARG A 687 20.07 -10.88 -17.85
C ARG A 687 19.78 -12.17 -18.64
N GLY A 688 20.16 -13.32 -18.10
CA GLY A 688 19.65 -14.65 -18.48
C GLY A 688 20.10 -15.28 -19.80
N VAL A 689 20.70 -14.55 -20.75
CA VAL A 689 21.16 -15.13 -22.04
C VAL A 689 22.68 -15.17 -22.10
N ARG A 690 23.28 -16.02 -21.28
CA ARG A 690 24.62 -16.61 -21.48
C ARG A 690 24.82 -17.72 -20.46
N ASP A 691 25.13 -18.93 -20.93
CA ASP A 691 26.30 -19.63 -20.43
C ASP A 691 26.78 -20.76 -21.35
N ARG A 692 28.11 -20.75 -21.54
CA ARG A 692 29.03 -21.74 -22.14
C ARG A 692 29.23 -21.77 -23.65
N GLU A 693 30.19 -20.97 -24.10
CA GLU A 693 31.40 -21.49 -24.77
C GLU A 693 32.64 -21.07 -23.98
#